data_AF-A0A416VD33-F1
#
_entry.id   AF-A0A416VD33-F1
#
_cell.length_a   1.000
_cell.length_b   1.000
_cell.length_c   1.000
_cell.angle_alpha   90.00
_cell.angle_beta   90.00
_cell.angle_gamma   90.00
#
_symmetry.space_group_name_H-M   'P 1'
#
loop_
_entity.id
_entity.type
_entity.pdbx_description
1 polymer ?
#
loop_
_entity_poly.entity_id
_entity_poly.type
_entity_poly.pdbx_seq_one_letter_code
_entity_poly.pdbx_strand_id
1 'polypeptide(L)'
;MTEKDKLSRRKLNIYFALGVVVLAALAAVGVIHFKNVVTEPSGNDVWGHMYKSEYLYKALKRGQIYPLYDETWYNGIQLYRYWPPLSYYITALLMCFTGGNVINAYYLLFGVYIFFGGLAFLLIGRRIGRPVFGTALAVLWFFMPENARMYIDEGNMPRMVVSFLLPYLIYFIWVYLREEKRWALAGILIFTMLITVTHIMMIAMIGIGTFLFLLFDHHRKMGIRRQVIILLTMICGILIMGVWLVPSLSGGISSMDSEAASDVMTMWMSDLSSSLNPLNRINGDIGAFYFGISVVLLSIAGILLADNKKKSGFILALVILVLTTPDVLPILRKMPMSQALWMTRFTVIAYGFFFLSLIEWERLRKPFVIASVIILVVDAIPSFTFERYSVPANDDGVAVAGLLRDNTSQRASLMDLSSLGSYPSYGVCTDGGASYTFGWAWQGAATADNIMLLNQALENEQYDYLFDRSVELGDDTVAIDRKYIGAKGKTLDDVTASAKKSGYTLTYESDKVCLFKLDGPEKFGVVTQYDGIVIGDYADGITLAFPSFKAGMSSNIEDYSTDELKSYHTVILTGFSYDTRQKAEEMVRSLADSGVNVVIDMTHVPADSATRQHVFLGVTDMSVSLKSSYPIFSYDGEQISTTGFPDDMSEWNTGYITGAMNVTGTFAYEMEQLAFAATDENSQNIKYVGLNLLYYYSVTGDSGAEKIVEDILGVSPEDLPERTLIPISSEITDGGMVITVNDAPADIADGAVINTTLAYQDIFVSDSEIMDENNMLCVGTGVTNIKFKYPLFWPGVLVSIVGFCGMSAIWILACKDYGKKKD
;
A
#
# COMPACT_ATOMS: atom_id res chain seq x y z
N MET A 1 -19.08 -37.16 -42.21
CA MET A 1 -17.79 -36.46 -42.03
C MET A 1 -16.83 -37.01 -43.09
N THR A 2 -16.36 -36.18 -44.01
CA THR A 2 -15.60 -36.64 -45.20
C THR A 2 -14.14 -36.96 -44.83
N GLU A 3 -13.42 -37.77 -45.63
CA GLU A 3 -11.97 -37.98 -45.43
C GLU A 3 -11.16 -36.68 -45.44
N LYS A 4 -11.60 -35.70 -46.25
CA LYS A 4 -10.99 -34.37 -46.34
C LYS A 4 -11.12 -33.59 -45.01
N ASP A 5 -12.25 -33.72 -44.32
CA ASP A 5 -12.46 -33.15 -42.97
C ASP A 5 -11.58 -33.84 -41.92
N LYS A 6 -11.41 -35.16 -42.02
CA LYS A 6 -10.52 -35.93 -41.13
C LYS A 6 -9.05 -35.53 -41.34
N LEU A 7 -8.60 -35.41 -42.58
CA LEU A 7 -7.23 -35.02 -42.93
C LEU A 7 -6.93 -33.58 -42.50
N SER A 8 -7.90 -32.67 -42.65
CA SER A 8 -7.81 -31.28 -42.18
C SER A 8 -7.69 -31.19 -40.65
N ARG A 9 -8.54 -31.92 -39.91
CA ARG A 9 -8.45 -31.99 -38.44
C ARG A 9 -7.15 -32.60 -37.95
N ARG A 10 -6.64 -33.63 -38.63
CA ARG A 10 -5.35 -34.26 -38.29
C ARG A 10 -4.20 -33.25 -38.41
N LYS A 11 -4.15 -32.47 -39.50
CA LYS A 11 -3.14 -31.41 -39.68
C LYS A 11 -3.22 -30.35 -38.58
N LEU A 12 -4.43 -29.90 -38.24
CA LEU A 12 -4.65 -28.92 -37.17
C LEU A 12 -4.12 -29.42 -35.81
N ASN A 13 -4.39 -30.69 -35.48
CA ASN A 13 -3.92 -31.31 -34.24
C ASN A 13 -2.39 -31.46 -34.21
N ILE A 14 -1.75 -31.77 -35.34
CA ILE A 14 -0.29 -31.83 -35.45
C ILE A 14 0.33 -30.45 -35.19
N TYR A 15 -0.18 -29.39 -35.84
CA TYR A 15 0.33 -28.04 -35.61
C TYR A 15 0.10 -27.54 -34.18
N PHE A 16 -1.04 -27.91 -33.57
CA PHE A 16 -1.29 -27.63 -32.17
C PHE A 16 -0.27 -28.34 -31.26
N ALA A 17 -0.04 -29.64 -31.47
CA ALA A 17 0.94 -30.40 -30.70
C ALA A 17 2.35 -29.83 -30.86
N LEU A 18 2.74 -29.45 -32.08
CA LEU A 18 4.00 -28.77 -32.33
C LEU A 18 4.08 -27.42 -31.59
N GLY A 19 3.00 -26.65 -31.57
CA GLY A 19 2.92 -25.40 -30.80
C GLY A 19 3.13 -25.60 -29.30
N VAL A 20 2.55 -26.67 -28.72
CA VAL A 20 2.77 -27.03 -27.31
C VAL A 20 4.23 -27.38 -27.05
N VAL A 21 4.85 -28.17 -27.95
CA VAL A 21 6.28 -28.51 -27.83
C VAL A 21 7.17 -27.27 -27.94
N VAL A 22 6.86 -26.34 -28.85
CA VAL A 22 7.58 -25.08 -29.00
C VAL A 22 7.50 -24.25 -27.71
N LEU A 23 6.32 -24.11 -27.11
CA LEU A 23 6.16 -23.39 -25.85
C LEU A 23 6.93 -24.07 -24.70
N ALA A 24 6.90 -25.40 -24.61
CA ALA A 24 7.63 -26.13 -23.58
C ALA A 24 9.15 -25.99 -23.75
N ALA A 25 9.65 -26.06 -24.99
CA ALA A 25 11.06 -25.86 -25.29
C ALA A 25 11.50 -24.43 -24.97
N LEU A 26 10.70 -23.42 -25.33
CA LEU A 26 10.97 -22.02 -25.02
C LEU A 26 10.91 -21.73 -23.52
N ALA A 27 9.99 -22.35 -22.78
CA ALA A 27 9.97 -22.25 -21.32
C ALA A 27 11.26 -22.82 -20.72
N ALA A 28 11.67 -24.03 -21.11
CA ALA A 28 12.90 -24.65 -20.58
C ALA A 28 14.17 -23.85 -20.94
N VAL A 29 14.34 -23.49 -22.22
CA VAL A 29 15.48 -22.69 -22.69
C VAL A 29 15.43 -21.29 -22.07
N GLY A 30 14.25 -20.70 -21.96
CA GLY A 30 14.02 -19.40 -21.36
C GLY A 30 14.42 -19.37 -19.90
N VAL A 31 14.06 -20.37 -19.09
CA VAL A 31 14.49 -20.48 -17.68
C VAL A 31 16.01 -20.55 -17.56
N ILE A 32 16.65 -21.39 -18.38
CA ILE A 32 18.12 -21.53 -18.37
C ILE A 32 18.78 -20.22 -18.77
N HIS A 33 18.33 -19.59 -19.86
CA HIS A 33 18.88 -18.33 -20.34
C HIS A 33 18.66 -17.21 -19.32
N PHE A 34 17.43 -17.05 -18.81
CA PHE A 34 17.06 -16.02 -17.85
C PHE A 34 17.90 -16.13 -16.57
N LYS A 35 18.08 -17.34 -16.02
CA LYS A 35 18.95 -17.57 -14.87
C LYS A 35 20.43 -17.23 -15.12
N ASN A 36 20.91 -17.41 -16.35
CA ASN A 36 22.31 -17.12 -16.69
C ASN A 36 22.59 -15.62 -16.86
N VAL A 37 21.59 -14.85 -17.26
CA VAL A 37 21.74 -13.41 -17.56
C VAL A 37 21.18 -12.50 -16.46
N VAL A 38 20.19 -12.99 -15.71
CA VAL A 38 19.64 -12.35 -14.52
C VAL A 38 19.93 -13.28 -13.35
N THR A 39 21.05 -13.03 -12.67
CA THR A 39 21.67 -13.96 -11.70
C THR A 39 20.97 -14.01 -10.35
N GLU A 40 20.02 -13.11 -10.10
CA GLU A 40 19.18 -13.08 -8.91
C GLU A 40 17.75 -12.59 -9.23
N PRO A 41 16.78 -12.73 -8.32
CA PRO A 41 15.44 -12.17 -8.51
C PRO A 41 15.51 -10.67 -8.79
N SER A 42 14.82 -10.26 -9.86
CA SER A 42 14.87 -8.89 -10.35
C SER A 42 13.55 -8.17 -10.13
N GLY A 43 13.64 -6.91 -9.71
CA GLY A 43 12.54 -5.95 -9.71
C GLY A 43 12.32 -5.24 -8.38
N ASN A 44 11.74 -4.04 -8.45
CA ASN A 44 11.51 -3.18 -7.29
C ASN A 44 10.66 -3.85 -6.18
N ASP A 45 9.72 -4.72 -6.54
CA ASP A 45 8.80 -5.37 -5.59
C ASP A 45 9.18 -6.82 -5.25
N VAL A 46 10.18 -7.39 -5.93
CA VAL A 46 10.34 -8.85 -6.01
C VAL A 46 10.63 -9.49 -4.66
N TRP A 47 11.49 -8.85 -3.85
CA TRP A 47 11.97 -9.39 -2.58
C TRP A 47 10.86 -9.46 -1.52
N GLY A 48 9.95 -8.48 -1.50
CA GLY A 48 8.75 -8.54 -0.66
C GLY A 48 7.83 -9.71 -1.02
N HIS A 49 7.74 -10.08 -2.30
CA HIS A 49 7.00 -11.25 -2.75
C HIS A 49 7.73 -12.58 -2.50
N MET A 50 9.07 -12.57 -2.52
CA MET A 50 9.88 -13.74 -2.14
C MET A 50 9.66 -14.08 -0.67
N TYR A 51 9.68 -13.08 0.21
CA TYR A 51 9.44 -13.26 1.64
C TYR A 51 8.09 -13.96 1.91
N LYS A 52 7.00 -13.42 1.34
CA LYS A 52 5.66 -14.00 1.45
C LYS A 52 5.61 -15.43 0.91
N SER A 53 6.22 -15.69 -0.24
CA SER A 53 6.24 -17.04 -0.83
C SER A 53 6.94 -18.05 0.08
N GLU A 54 8.08 -17.67 0.67
CA GLU A 54 8.84 -18.51 1.58
C GLU A 54 8.12 -18.71 2.92
N TYR A 55 7.51 -17.67 3.46
CA TYR A 55 6.68 -17.73 4.66
C TYR A 55 5.52 -18.73 4.47
N LEU A 56 4.78 -18.62 3.36
CA LEU A 56 3.69 -19.54 3.04
C LEU A 56 4.18 -20.97 2.87
N TYR A 57 5.31 -21.18 2.18
CA TYR A 57 5.90 -22.50 2.00
C TYR A 57 6.26 -23.17 3.34
N LYS A 58 6.87 -22.40 4.27
CA LYS A 58 7.20 -22.88 5.62
C LYS A 58 5.92 -23.20 6.42
N ALA A 59 4.88 -22.35 6.34
CA ALA A 59 3.59 -22.61 6.96
C ALA A 59 2.92 -23.89 6.44
N LEU A 60 2.92 -24.09 5.11
CA LEU A 60 2.37 -25.29 4.47
C LEU A 60 3.09 -26.57 4.93
N LYS A 61 4.41 -26.53 5.12
CA LYS A 61 5.17 -27.66 5.67
C LYS A 61 4.78 -28.03 7.10
N ARG A 62 4.30 -27.06 7.89
CA ARG A 62 3.79 -27.28 9.25
C ARG A 62 2.33 -27.75 9.27
N GLY A 63 1.66 -27.80 8.11
CA GLY A 63 0.24 -28.16 7.99
C GLY A 63 -0.71 -26.95 8.08
N GLN A 64 -0.17 -25.74 8.17
CA GLN A 64 -0.95 -24.50 8.21
C GLN A 64 -1.25 -24.04 6.77
N ILE A 65 -2.48 -24.28 6.32
CA ILE A 65 -2.88 -24.00 4.93
C ILE A 65 -2.99 -22.49 4.68
N TYR A 66 -3.49 -21.73 5.65
CA TYR A 66 -3.70 -20.29 5.56
C TYR A 66 -3.22 -19.63 6.85
N PRO A 67 -1.96 -19.17 6.92
CA PRO A 67 -1.45 -18.48 8.11
C PRO A 67 -2.12 -17.11 8.27
N LEU A 68 -2.56 -16.81 9.49
CA LEU A 68 -3.32 -15.59 9.80
C LEU A 68 -2.45 -14.43 10.23
N TYR A 69 -1.29 -14.70 10.81
CA TYR A 69 -0.47 -13.70 11.47
C TYR A 69 1.01 -14.00 11.22
N ASP A 70 1.82 -12.95 11.13
CA ASP A 70 3.27 -12.96 11.05
C ASP A 70 3.82 -11.82 11.92
N GLU A 71 4.63 -12.14 12.93
CA GLU A 71 5.20 -11.15 13.88
C GLU A 71 6.43 -10.40 13.35
N THR A 72 7.00 -10.90 12.25
CA THR A 72 8.33 -10.48 11.80
C THR A 72 8.32 -9.19 10.99
N TRP A 73 7.20 -8.81 10.38
CA TRP A 73 7.04 -7.54 9.66
C TRP A 73 6.09 -6.63 10.40
N TYR A 74 6.41 -5.34 10.47
CA TYR A 74 5.53 -4.28 10.98
C TYR A 74 4.97 -4.57 12.37
N ASN A 75 5.80 -5.16 13.24
CA ASN A 75 5.39 -5.55 14.60
C ASN A 75 4.29 -6.65 14.64
N GLY A 76 3.85 -7.15 13.49
CA GLY A 76 2.69 -8.02 13.38
C GLY A 76 1.82 -7.65 12.19
N ILE A 77 1.56 -8.60 11.28
CA ILE A 77 0.70 -8.36 10.13
C ILE A 77 -0.08 -9.60 9.67
N GLN A 78 -1.28 -9.35 9.13
CA GLN A 78 -2.11 -10.34 8.45
C GLN A 78 -1.77 -10.41 6.96
N LEU A 79 -0.59 -10.96 6.60
CA LEU A 79 -0.06 -10.97 5.23
C LEU A 79 -1.12 -11.32 4.17
N TYR A 80 -1.76 -12.49 4.29
CA TYR A 80 -2.64 -13.00 3.22
C TYR A 80 -4.05 -12.39 3.25
N ARG A 81 -4.39 -11.58 4.25
CA ARG A 81 -5.59 -10.74 4.22
C ARG A 81 -5.41 -9.59 3.23
N TYR A 82 -4.29 -8.88 3.32
CA TYR A 82 -4.04 -7.69 2.50
C TYR A 82 -3.37 -8.00 1.16
N TRP A 83 -2.62 -9.11 1.06
CA TRP A 83 -2.05 -9.58 -0.19
C TRP A 83 -2.72 -10.88 -0.68
N PRO A 84 -3.48 -10.84 -1.79
CA PRO A 84 -4.15 -12.01 -2.32
C PRO A 84 -3.21 -13.22 -2.53
N PRO A 85 -3.59 -14.40 -2.03
CA PRO A 85 -2.61 -15.44 -1.75
C PRO A 85 -2.22 -16.32 -2.94
N LEU A 86 -2.96 -16.28 -4.06
CA LEU A 86 -2.77 -17.27 -5.14
C LEU A 86 -1.35 -17.25 -5.72
N SER A 87 -0.76 -16.07 -5.88
CA SER A 87 0.61 -15.94 -6.41
C SER A 87 1.63 -16.66 -5.53
N TYR A 88 1.51 -16.51 -4.21
CA TYR A 88 2.38 -17.16 -3.24
C TYR A 88 2.14 -18.67 -3.16
N TYR A 89 0.89 -19.15 -3.29
CA TYR A 89 0.63 -20.60 -3.37
C TYR A 89 1.27 -21.24 -4.60
N ILE A 90 1.25 -20.55 -5.74
CA ILE A 90 1.91 -21.02 -6.96
C ILE A 90 3.42 -21.10 -6.74
N THR A 91 4.02 -20.05 -6.19
CA THR A 91 5.47 -20.03 -5.91
C THR A 91 5.86 -21.08 -4.86
N ALA A 92 5.07 -21.26 -3.79
CA ALA A 92 5.29 -22.30 -2.79
C ALA A 92 5.21 -23.71 -3.40
N LEU A 93 4.28 -23.96 -4.34
CA LEU A 93 4.25 -25.20 -5.11
C LEU A 93 5.52 -25.38 -5.95
N LEU A 94 6.03 -24.31 -6.56
CA LEU A 94 7.29 -24.34 -7.30
C LEU A 94 8.48 -24.62 -6.38
N MET A 95 8.46 -24.11 -5.14
CA MET A 95 9.47 -24.40 -4.12
C MET A 95 9.54 -25.89 -3.77
N CYS A 96 8.43 -26.63 -3.85
CA CYS A 96 8.47 -28.10 -3.70
C CYS A 96 9.38 -28.77 -4.75
N PHE A 97 9.46 -28.23 -5.96
CA PHE A 97 10.32 -28.77 -7.03
C PHE A 97 11.78 -28.32 -6.94
N THR A 98 12.07 -27.28 -6.15
CA THR A 98 13.42 -26.73 -5.98
C THR A 98 14.06 -27.09 -4.65
N GLY A 99 13.47 -28.03 -3.90
CA GLY A 99 13.95 -28.42 -2.58
C GLY A 99 13.77 -27.32 -1.52
N GLY A 100 12.81 -26.41 -1.72
CA GLY A 100 12.54 -25.28 -0.82
C GLY A 100 13.27 -23.99 -1.17
N ASN A 101 14.02 -23.94 -2.27
CA ASN A 101 14.76 -22.73 -2.67
C ASN A 101 13.86 -21.75 -3.44
N VAL A 102 13.59 -20.59 -2.84
CA VAL A 102 12.68 -19.57 -3.39
C VAL A 102 13.23 -18.90 -4.66
N ILE A 103 14.53 -18.66 -4.74
CA ILE A 103 15.19 -18.05 -5.91
C ILE A 103 15.03 -18.95 -7.15
N ASN A 104 15.30 -20.25 -7.00
CA ASN A 104 15.08 -21.21 -8.08
C ASN A 104 13.59 -21.33 -8.44
N ALA A 105 12.67 -21.17 -7.48
CA ALA A 105 11.24 -21.18 -7.74
C ALA A 105 10.80 -19.96 -8.55
N TYR A 106 11.40 -18.78 -8.32
CA TYR A 106 11.21 -17.59 -9.16
C TYR A 106 11.62 -17.83 -10.62
N TYR A 107 12.74 -18.50 -10.86
CA TYR A 107 13.12 -18.89 -12.23
C TYR A 107 12.15 -19.92 -12.83
N LEU A 108 11.64 -20.87 -12.06
CA LEU A 108 10.60 -21.77 -12.55
C LEU A 108 9.30 -21.03 -12.88
N LEU A 109 8.95 -19.99 -12.11
CA LEU A 109 7.77 -19.17 -12.36
C LEU A 109 7.85 -18.47 -13.72
N PHE A 110 9.05 -18.06 -14.15
CA PHE A 110 9.27 -17.53 -15.49
C PHE A 110 8.89 -18.56 -16.57
N GLY A 111 9.32 -19.81 -16.42
CA GLY A 111 8.95 -20.90 -17.33
C GLY A 111 7.45 -21.19 -17.34
N VAL A 112 6.81 -21.17 -16.16
CA VAL A 112 5.36 -21.28 -16.01
C VAL A 112 4.66 -20.16 -16.77
N TYR A 113 5.14 -18.92 -16.65
CA TYR A 113 4.59 -17.78 -17.38
C TYR A 113 4.64 -18.01 -18.89
N ILE A 114 5.82 -18.33 -19.44
CA ILE A 114 6.01 -18.52 -20.88
C ILE A 114 5.07 -19.61 -21.42
N PHE A 115 4.97 -20.74 -20.70
CA PHE A 115 4.15 -21.85 -21.14
C PHE A 115 2.65 -21.57 -20.99
N PHE A 116 2.19 -21.29 -19.76
CA PHE A 116 0.77 -21.17 -19.46
C PHE A 116 0.20 -19.84 -19.99
N GLY A 117 0.96 -18.74 -19.95
CA GLY A 117 0.51 -17.45 -20.49
C GLY A 117 0.26 -17.48 -21.99
N GLY A 118 1.09 -18.19 -22.75
CA GLY A 118 0.91 -18.35 -24.19
C GLY A 118 -0.16 -19.37 -24.59
N LEU A 119 -0.35 -20.43 -23.80
CA LEU A 119 -1.15 -21.59 -24.20
C LEU A 119 -2.60 -21.26 -24.56
N ALA A 120 -3.22 -20.27 -23.92
CA ALA A 120 -4.58 -19.83 -24.25
C ALA A 120 -4.70 -19.33 -25.70
N PHE A 121 -3.73 -18.55 -26.20
CA PHE A 121 -3.74 -18.08 -27.59
C PHE A 121 -3.54 -19.23 -28.59
N LEU A 122 -2.77 -20.24 -28.22
CA LEU A 122 -2.65 -21.47 -29.00
C LEU A 122 -3.97 -22.26 -29.05
N LEU A 123 -4.72 -22.32 -27.94
CA LEU A 123 -6.06 -22.92 -27.88
C LEU A 123 -7.06 -22.16 -28.76
N ILE A 124 -7.09 -20.82 -28.69
CA ILE A 124 -7.90 -19.96 -29.57
C ILE A 124 -7.53 -20.20 -31.03
N GLY A 125 -6.23 -20.15 -31.35
CA GLY A 125 -5.70 -20.38 -32.69
C GLY A 125 -6.09 -21.74 -33.26
N ARG A 126 -6.04 -22.81 -32.44
CA ARG A 126 -6.54 -24.14 -32.86
C ARG A 126 -8.02 -24.09 -33.20
N ARG A 127 -8.87 -23.52 -32.34
CA ARG A 127 -10.33 -23.50 -32.55
C ARG A 127 -10.74 -22.70 -33.79
N ILE A 128 -10.05 -21.58 -34.05
CA ILE A 128 -10.28 -20.73 -35.25
C ILE A 128 -9.67 -21.35 -36.53
N GLY A 129 -8.85 -22.40 -36.42
CA GLY A 129 -8.24 -23.05 -37.59
C GLY A 129 -6.88 -22.46 -38.00
N ARG A 130 -6.24 -21.67 -37.14
CA ARG A 130 -4.96 -20.96 -37.35
C ARG A 130 -3.92 -21.30 -36.26
N PRO A 131 -3.62 -22.58 -35.99
CA PRO A 131 -2.78 -22.99 -34.86
C PRO A 131 -1.35 -22.41 -34.93
N VAL A 132 -0.75 -22.33 -36.12
CA VAL A 132 0.59 -21.75 -36.31
C VAL A 132 0.63 -20.26 -35.93
N PHE A 133 -0.42 -19.52 -36.27
CA PHE A 133 -0.52 -18.10 -35.89
C PHE A 133 -0.80 -17.94 -34.39
N GLY A 134 -1.64 -18.83 -33.84
CA GLY A 134 -1.84 -18.93 -32.40
C GLY A 134 -0.53 -19.21 -31.64
N THR A 135 0.34 -20.10 -32.15
CA THR A 135 1.67 -20.34 -31.59
C THR A 135 2.53 -19.08 -31.62
N ALA A 136 2.54 -18.33 -32.73
CA ALA A 136 3.36 -17.12 -32.84
C ALA A 136 2.95 -16.05 -31.79
N LEU A 137 1.65 -15.83 -31.61
CA LEU A 137 1.16 -14.90 -30.58
C LEU A 137 1.34 -15.45 -29.16
N ALA A 138 1.21 -16.77 -28.97
CA ALA A 138 1.49 -17.41 -27.69
C ALA A 138 2.93 -17.16 -27.23
N VAL A 139 3.90 -17.25 -28.15
CA VAL A 139 5.31 -16.93 -27.87
C VAL A 139 5.49 -15.45 -27.58
N LEU A 140 4.88 -14.57 -28.38
CA LEU A 140 5.00 -13.12 -28.21
C LEU A 140 4.38 -12.57 -26.92
N TRP A 141 3.44 -13.29 -26.30
CA TRP A 141 2.69 -12.78 -25.15
C TRP A 141 3.56 -12.21 -24.03
N PHE A 142 4.59 -12.95 -23.59
CA PHE A 142 5.51 -12.46 -22.56
C PHE A 142 6.34 -11.27 -23.03
N PHE A 143 6.85 -11.32 -24.27
CA PHE A 143 7.74 -10.32 -24.83
C PHE A 143 7.06 -9.00 -25.21
N MET A 144 5.72 -8.94 -25.12
CA MET A 144 5.02 -7.67 -25.22
C MET A 144 5.60 -6.68 -24.19
N PRO A 145 5.89 -5.42 -24.58
CA PRO A 145 6.77 -4.56 -23.80
C PRO A 145 6.41 -4.41 -22.32
N GLU A 146 5.13 -4.15 -22.04
CA GLU A 146 4.67 -3.96 -20.66
C GLU A 146 4.64 -5.26 -19.85
N ASN A 147 4.41 -6.42 -20.49
CA ASN A 147 4.45 -7.71 -19.79
C ASN A 147 5.89 -8.04 -19.34
N ALA A 148 6.87 -7.78 -20.20
CA ALA A 148 8.28 -8.00 -19.88
C ALA A 148 8.79 -7.01 -18.81
N ARG A 149 8.45 -5.71 -18.93
CA ARG A 149 8.79 -4.69 -17.92
C ARG A 149 8.20 -5.03 -16.56
N MET A 150 6.90 -5.33 -16.50
CA MET A 150 6.22 -5.74 -15.28
C MET A 150 6.88 -6.97 -14.61
N TYR A 151 7.39 -7.92 -15.40
CA TYR A 151 8.06 -9.09 -14.82
C TYR A 151 9.46 -8.75 -14.29
N ILE A 152 10.28 -8.06 -15.08
CA ILE A 152 11.72 -7.93 -14.81
C ILE A 152 12.04 -6.67 -13.98
N ASP A 153 11.43 -5.54 -14.33
CA ASP A 153 11.73 -4.22 -13.75
C ASP A 153 10.86 -3.95 -12.50
N GLU A 154 9.55 -4.21 -12.57
CA GLU A 154 8.70 -4.06 -11.39
C GLU A 154 8.84 -5.23 -10.41
N GLY A 155 9.01 -6.47 -10.90
CA GLY A 155 9.05 -7.66 -10.04
C GLY A 155 7.71 -8.00 -9.37
N ASN A 156 6.58 -7.48 -9.90
CA ASN A 156 5.27 -7.60 -9.27
C ASN A 156 4.61 -8.96 -9.51
N MET A 157 4.84 -9.91 -8.60
CA MET A 157 4.42 -11.31 -8.75
C MET A 157 2.90 -11.52 -8.91
N PRO A 158 2.02 -10.83 -8.15
CA PRO A 158 0.58 -10.88 -8.38
C PRO A 158 0.19 -10.51 -9.82
N ARG A 159 0.76 -9.42 -10.37
CA ARG A 159 0.48 -9.02 -11.76
C ARG A 159 1.01 -10.04 -12.77
N MET A 160 2.17 -10.65 -12.52
CA MET A 160 2.69 -11.74 -13.37
C MET A 160 1.71 -12.91 -13.45
N VAL A 161 1.06 -13.27 -12.33
CA VAL A 161 0.08 -14.35 -12.31
C VAL A 161 -1.21 -13.95 -13.04
N VAL A 162 -1.69 -12.73 -12.83
CA VAL A 162 -2.86 -12.21 -13.57
C VAL A 162 -2.62 -12.24 -15.07
N SER A 163 -1.45 -11.84 -15.56
CA SER A 163 -1.20 -11.75 -16.99
C SER A 163 -1.12 -13.12 -17.68
N PHE A 164 -0.85 -14.23 -16.98
CA PHE A 164 -1.03 -15.55 -17.58
C PHE A 164 -2.43 -16.15 -17.37
N LEU A 165 -3.19 -15.73 -16.34
CA LEU A 165 -4.59 -16.14 -16.15
C LEU A 165 -5.55 -15.43 -17.12
N LEU A 166 -5.30 -14.17 -17.43
CA LEU A 166 -6.15 -13.32 -18.28
C LEU A 166 -6.40 -13.92 -19.68
N PRO A 167 -5.39 -14.42 -20.42
CA PRO A 167 -5.61 -15.06 -21.72
C PRO A 167 -6.63 -16.21 -21.69
N TYR A 168 -6.71 -16.96 -20.59
CA TYR A 168 -7.71 -18.02 -20.44
C TYR A 168 -9.11 -17.46 -20.20
N LEU A 169 -9.25 -16.42 -19.35
CA LEU A 169 -10.52 -15.72 -19.20
C LEU A 169 -11.04 -15.23 -20.56
N ILE A 170 -10.16 -14.61 -21.35
CA ILE A 170 -10.47 -14.16 -22.72
C ILE A 170 -10.86 -15.35 -23.62
N TYR A 171 -10.15 -16.47 -23.55
CA TYR A 171 -10.51 -17.70 -24.29
C TYR A 171 -11.92 -18.18 -23.93
N PHE A 172 -12.29 -18.23 -22.65
CA PHE A 172 -13.62 -18.67 -22.24
C PHE A 172 -14.72 -17.68 -22.60
N ILE A 173 -14.46 -16.37 -22.45
CA ILE A 173 -15.33 -15.31 -22.95
C ILE A 173 -15.58 -15.51 -24.44
N TRP A 174 -14.53 -15.72 -25.22
CA TRP A 174 -14.61 -15.94 -26.66
C TRP A 174 -15.41 -17.21 -27.01
N VAL A 175 -15.15 -18.34 -26.35
CA VAL A 175 -15.89 -19.60 -26.57
C VAL A 175 -17.39 -19.41 -26.28
N TYR A 176 -17.75 -18.71 -25.21
CA TYR A 176 -19.16 -18.47 -24.90
C TYR A 176 -19.79 -17.49 -25.89
N LEU A 177 -19.09 -16.40 -26.21
CA LEU A 177 -19.58 -15.32 -27.07
C LEU A 177 -19.77 -15.77 -28.53
N ARG A 178 -18.79 -16.51 -29.07
CA ARG A 178 -18.74 -16.91 -30.49
C ARG A 178 -19.24 -18.33 -30.76
N GLU A 179 -18.84 -19.31 -29.94
CA GLU A 179 -19.20 -20.73 -30.15
C GLU A 179 -20.46 -21.16 -29.38
N GLU A 180 -21.00 -20.27 -28.55
CA GLU A 180 -22.24 -20.47 -27.79
C GLU A 180 -22.17 -21.65 -26.81
N LYS A 181 -20.97 -22.04 -26.38
CA LYS A 181 -20.80 -23.21 -25.51
C LYS A 181 -20.97 -22.84 -24.04
N ARG A 182 -22.00 -23.38 -23.41
CA ARG A 182 -22.36 -23.11 -22.00
C ARG A 182 -21.29 -23.49 -20.99
N TRP A 183 -20.55 -24.58 -21.23
CA TRP A 183 -19.47 -25.00 -20.31
C TRP A 183 -18.39 -23.93 -20.15
N ALA A 184 -18.28 -22.97 -21.09
CA ALA A 184 -17.36 -21.86 -20.95
C ALA A 184 -17.74 -20.88 -19.84
N LEU A 185 -19.00 -20.84 -19.39
CA LEU A 185 -19.38 -20.06 -18.20
C LEU A 185 -18.66 -20.54 -16.95
N ALA A 186 -18.44 -21.85 -16.81
CA ALA A 186 -17.64 -22.39 -15.70
C ALA A 186 -16.18 -21.91 -15.77
N GLY A 187 -15.62 -21.81 -16.98
CA GLY A 187 -14.29 -21.25 -17.18
C GLY A 187 -14.21 -19.76 -16.85
N ILE A 188 -15.19 -18.95 -17.29
CA ILE A 188 -15.28 -17.52 -16.92
C ILE A 188 -15.34 -17.39 -15.40
N LEU A 189 -16.19 -18.18 -14.74
CA LEU A 189 -16.33 -18.19 -13.28
C LEU A 189 -15.00 -18.52 -12.58
N ILE A 190 -14.37 -19.64 -12.93
CA ILE A 190 -13.14 -20.12 -12.31
C ILE A 190 -12.00 -19.10 -12.50
N PHE A 191 -11.77 -18.63 -13.72
CA PHE A 191 -10.66 -17.68 -13.95
C PHE A 191 -10.94 -16.32 -13.30
N THR A 192 -12.19 -15.90 -13.18
CA THR A 192 -12.54 -14.71 -12.40
C THR A 192 -12.24 -14.90 -10.91
N MET A 193 -12.61 -16.05 -10.33
CA MET A 193 -12.28 -16.40 -8.94
C MET A 193 -10.77 -16.38 -8.72
N LEU A 194 -10.00 -17.05 -9.58
CA LEU A 194 -8.53 -17.12 -9.49
C LEU A 194 -7.89 -15.73 -9.56
N ILE A 195 -8.30 -14.88 -10.51
CA ILE A 195 -7.77 -13.51 -10.62
C ILE A 195 -8.16 -12.68 -9.40
N THR A 196 -9.36 -12.87 -8.83
CA THR A 196 -9.82 -12.17 -7.62
C THR A 196 -8.89 -12.44 -6.44
N VAL A 197 -8.53 -13.71 -6.19
CA VAL A 197 -7.55 -14.08 -5.14
C VAL A 197 -6.09 -13.96 -5.59
N THR A 198 -5.84 -13.34 -6.74
CA THR A 198 -4.49 -12.95 -7.18
C THR A 198 -4.27 -11.45 -7.01
N HIS A 199 -5.24 -10.62 -7.43
CA HIS A 199 -5.12 -9.17 -7.35
C HIS A 199 -6.50 -8.50 -7.51
N ILE A 200 -7.00 -7.85 -6.45
CA ILE A 200 -8.34 -7.23 -6.41
C ILE A 200 -8.46 -6.09 -7.44
N MET A 201 -7.50 -5.17 -7.47
CA MET A 201 -7.55 -4.05 -8.43
C MET A 201 -7.54 -4.50 -9.89
N MET A 202 -6.73 -5.51 -10.23
CA MET A 202 -6.67 -6.03 -11.59
C MET A 202 -7.99 -6.67 -12.02
N ILE A 203 -8.72 -7.39 -11.15
CA ILE A 203 -10.01 -7.97 -11.56
C ILE A 203 -11.05 -6.88 -11.85
N ALA A 204 -11.05 -5.78 -11.10
CA ALA A 204 -11.92 -4.64 -11.38
C ALA A 204 -11.62 -4.02 -12.75
N MET A 205 -10.34 -3.75 -13.05
CA MET A 205 -9.91 -3.22 -14.35
C MET A 205 -10.19 -4.20 -15.50
N ILE A 206 -10.01 -5.50 -15.30
CA ILE A 206 -10.38 -6.55 -16.28
C ILE A 206 -11.89 -6.57 -16.53
N GLY A 207 -12.71 -6.35 -15.49
CA GLY A 207 -14.15 -6.16 -15.61
C GLY A 207 -14.50 -4.98 -16.52
N ILE A 208 -13.88 -3.82 -16.29
CA ILE A 208 -14.05 -2.60 -17.12
C ILE A 208 -13.60 -2.85 -18.55
N GLY A 209 -12.41 -3.39 -18.76
CA GLY A 209 -11.87 -3.68 -20.10
C GLY A 209 -12.74 -4.69 -20.86
N THR A 210 -13.27 -5.72 -20.16
CA THR A 210 -14.20 -6.68 -20.73
C THR A 210 -15.54 -6.01 -21.09
N PHE A 211 -16.07 -5.15 -20.22
CA PHE A 211 -17.28 -4.38 -20.51
C PHE A 211 -17.10 -3.53 -21.77
N LEU A 212 -16.01 -2.77 -21.88
CA LEU A 212 -15.70 -1.96 -23.05
C LEU A 212 -15.52 -2.81 -24.31
N PHE A 213 -14.81 -3.95 -24.22
CA PHE A 213 -14.71 -4.89 -25.33
C PHE A 213 -16.09 -5.35 -25.82
N LEU A 214 -16.97 -5.78 -24.91
CA LEU A 214 -18.31 -6.26 -25.23
C LEU A 214 -19.20 -5.13 -25.79
N LEU A 215 -19.02 -3.89 -25.31
CA LEU A 215 -19.70 -2.71 -25.82
C LEU A 215 -19.32 -2.44 -27.28
N PHE A 216 -18.02 -2.47 -27.61
CA PHE A 216 -17.55 -2.30 -28.99
C PHE A 216 -17.91 -3.49 -29.90
N ASP A 217 -18.04 -4.68 -29.32
CA ASP A 217 -18.48 -5.89 -30.03
C ASP A 217 -20.00 -5.92 -30.29
N HIS A 218 -20.77 -5.04 -29.64
CA HIS A 218 -22.22 -5.02 -29.74
C HIS A 218 -22.71 -4.64 -31.15
N HIS A 219 -23.45 -5.55 -31.79
CA HIS A 219 -24.07 -5.29 -33.09
C HIS A 219 -25.45 -5.96 -33.20
N ARG A 220 -26.38 -5.34 -33.96
CA ARG A 220 -27.83 -5.64 -34.07
C ARG A 220 -28.27 -7.10 -34.27
N LYS A 221 -27.37 -8.05 -34.56
CA LYS A 221 -27.67 -9.50 -34.72
C LYS A 221 -27.16 -10.38 -33.56
N MET A 222 -26.31 -9.87 -32.66
CA MET A 222 -25.90 -10.57 -31.44
C MET A 222 -26.76 -10.07 -30.27
N GLY A 223 -27.45 -10.97 -29.58
CA GLY A 223 -28.28 -10.59 -28.45
C GLY A 223 -27.44 -10.06 -27.29
N ILE A 224 -27.77 -8.86 -26.79
CA ILE A 224 -27.15 -8.22 -25.60
C ILE A 224 -27.08 -9.16 -24.39
N ARG A 225 -28.02 -10.11 -24.33
CA ARG A 225 -28.14 -11.11 -23.27
C ARG A 225 -26.85 -11.90 -23.01
N ARG A 226 -26.08 -12.32 -24.03
CA ARG A 226 -24.83 -13.07 -23.78
C ARG A 226 -23.75 -12.21 -23.16
N GLN A 227 -23.67 -10.96 -23.59
CA GLN A 227 -22.73 -9.98 -23.05
C GLN A 227 -23.05 -9.73 -21.58
N VAL A 228 -24.33 -9.54 -21.25
CA VAL A 228 -24.82 -9.42 -19.87
C VAL A 228 -24.51 -10.67 -19.05
N ILE A 229 -24.74 -11.88 -19.59
CA ILE A 229 -24.45 -13.14 -18.87
C ILE A 229 -22.94 -13.27 -18.56
N ILE A 230 -22.05 -12.87 -19.47
CA ILE A 230 -20.60 -12.86 -19.22
C ILE A 230 -20.28 -11.98 -18.02
N LEU A 231 -20.74 -10.72 -18.04
CA LEU A 231 -20.49 -9.76 -16.97
C LEU A 231 -21.08 -10.21 -15.62
N LEU A 232 -22.31 -10.74 -15.62
CA LEU A 232 -22.92 -11.29 -14.42
C LEU A 232 -22.16 -12.51 -13.88
N THR A 233 -21.62 -13.36 -14.77
CA THR A 233 -20.81 -14.53 -14.36
C THR A 233 -19.49 -14.09 -13.73
N MET A 234 -18.86 -13.03 -14.26
CA MET A 234 -17.68 -12.43 -13.64
C MET A 234 -18.01 -11.85 -12.26
N ILE A 235 -19.10 -11.10 -12.13
CA ILE A 235 -19.56 -10.57 -10.83
C ILE A 235 -19.79 -11.72 -9.84
N CYS A 236 -20.48 -12.80 -10.24
CA CYS A 236 -20.65 -13.97 -9.38
C CYS A 236 -19.31 -14.62 -9.00
N GLY A 237 -18.32 -14.67 -9.91
CA GLY A 237 -16.99 -15.19 -9.61
C GLY A 237 -16.26 -14.39 -8.54
N ILE A 238 -16.38 -13.05 -8.57
CA ILE A 238 -15.84 -12.16 -7.54
C ILE A 238 -16.55 -12.42 -6.20
N LEU A 239 -17.89 -12.45 -6.21
CA LEU A 239 -18.70 -12.64 -5.00
C LEU A 239 -18.50 -14.01 -4.35
N ILE A 240 -18.29 -15.08 -5.13
CA ILE A 240 -17.99 -16.42 -4.59
C ILE A 240 -16.71 -16.39 -3.72
N MET A 241 -15.75 -15.52 -4.04
CA MET A 241 -14.55 -15.32 -3.21
C MET A 241 -14.80 -14.46 -1.96
N GLY A 242 -16.06 -14.16 -1.62
CA GLY A 242 -16.50 -13.35 -0.47
C GLY A 242 -15.82 -13.69 0.86
N VAL A 243 -15.64 -14.98 1.17
CA VAL A 243 -14.94 -15.44 2.39
C VAL A 243 -13.56 -14.80 2.56
N TRP A 244 -12.82 -14.61 1.46
CA TRP A 244 -11.51 -13.94 1.48
C TRP A 244 -11.64 -12.44 1.14
N LEU A 245 -12.47 -12.10 0.15
CA LEU A 245 -12.61 -10.75 -0.39
C LEU A 245 -13.14 -9.75 0.66
N VAL A 246 -14.15 -10.14 1.44
CA VAL A 246 -14.75 -9.23 2.44
C VAL A 246 -13.72 -8.80 3.49
N PRO A 247 -13.03 -9.73 4.19
CA PRO A 247 -11.98 -9.33 5.12
C PRO A 247 -10.80 -8.58 4.47
N SER A 248 -10.44 -8.92 3.21
CA SER A 248 -9.37 -8.19 2.50
C SER A 248 -9.69 -6.72 2.21
N LEU A 249 -10.98 -6.36 2.19
CA LEU A 249 -11.44 -4.99 1.95
C LEU A 249 -11.68 -4.20 3.25
N SER A 250 -11.66 -4.87 4.41
CA SER A 250 -11.72 -4.22 5.72
C SER A 250 -10.31 -3.92 6.24
N GLY A 251 -9.95 -2.64 6.29
CA GLY A 251 -8.64 -2.13 6.74
C GLY A 251 -7.57 -2.07 5.64
N GLY A 252 -6.44 -1.41 5.93
CA GLY A 252 -5.28 -1.27 5.02
C GLY A 252 -5.48 -0.19 3.94
N ILE A 253 -4.93 -0.39 2.74
CA ILE A 253 -4.99 0.61 1.63
C ILE A 253 -6.42 1.06 1.28
N SER A 254 -7.44 0.24 1.53
CA SER A 254 -8.85 0.61 1.29
C SER A 254 -9.41 1.63 2.28
N SER A 255 -8.73 1.90 3.40
CA SER A 255 -9.05 2.97 4.35
C SER A 255 -8.17 4.22 4.20
N MET A 256 -7.26 4.26 3.22
CA MET A 256 -6.47 5.47 2.94
C MET A 256 -7.36 6.60 2.42
N ASP A 257 -7.03 7.83 2.83
CA ASP A 257 -7.80 9.02 2.54
C ASP A 257 -7.94 9.29 1.03
N SER A 258 -9.10 9.81 0.65
CA SER A 258 -9.52 10.05 -0.73
C SER A 258 -8.78 11.19 -1.43
N GLU A 259 -8.15 12.10 -0.67
CA GLU A 259 -7.38 13.22 -1.23
C GLU A 259 -6.00 12.80 -1.79
N ALA A 260 -5.30 11.88 -1.12
CA ALA A 260 -4.05 11.26 -1.62
C ALA A 260 -4.26 10.45 -2.92
N ALA A 261 -5.51 10.13 -3.24
CA ALA A 261 -5.90 9.23 -4.31
C ALA A 261 -5.87 9.87 -5.72
N SER A 262 -5.91 11.21 -5.80
CA SER A 262 -5.77 12.00 -7.05
C SER A 262 -4.37 11.88 -7.66
N ASP A 263 -3.35 11.92 -6.81
CA ASP A 263 -1.96 11.97 -7.23
C ASP A 263 -1.49 10.60 -7.70
N VAL A 264 -1.98 9.53 -7.06
CA VAL A 264 -1.74 8.15 -7.46
C VAL A 264 -2.20 7.91 -8.90
N MET A 265 -3.36 8.40 -9.33
CA MET A 265 -3.81 8.22 -10.73
C MET A 265 -2.83 8.85 -11.73
N THR A 266 -2.32 10.04 -11.39
CA THR A 266 -1.39 10.80 -12.24
C THR A 266 -0.06 10.06 -12.38
N MET A 267 0.43 9.41 -11.33
CA MET A 267 1.65 8.58 -11.36
C MET A 267 1.55 7.41 -12.35
N TRP A 268 0.35 6.89 -12.60
CA TRP A 268 0.10 5.78 -13.53
C TRP A 268 -0.40 6.23 -14.90
N MET A 269 -0.08 7.47 -15.30
CA MET A 269 -0.30 8.01 -16.65
C MET A 269 1.03 8.28 -17.35
N SER A 270 1.00 8.39 -18.68
CA SER A 270 2.19 8.66 -19.47
C SER A 270 1.86 9.41 -20.75
N ASP A 271 2.73 10.34 -21.12
CA ASP A 271 2.57 11.10 -22.36
C ASP A 271 2.56 10.17 -23.57
N LEU A 272 1.80 10.56 -24.60
CA LEU A 272 1.68 9.78 -25.83
C LEU A 272 3.03 9.64 -26.56
N SER A 273 3.87 10.68 -26.50
CA SER A 273 5.21 10.68 -27.07
C SER A 273 6.11 9.62 -26.44
N SER A 274 6.07 9.51 -25.11
CA SER A 274 6.82 8.49 -24.35
C SER A 274 6.24 7.10 -24.59
N SER A 275 4.91 6.97 -24.50
CA SER A 275 4.18 5.71 -24.65
C SER A 275 4.36 5.05 -26.02
N LEU A 276 4.72 5.82 -27.06
CA LEU A 276 4.94 5.35 -28.42
C LEU A 276 6.39 5.43 -28.90
N ASN A 277 7.35 5.75 -28.02
CA ASN A 277 8.76 5.82 -28.38
C ASN A 277 9.49 4.49 -28.10
N PRO A 278 9.75 3.64 -29.12
CA PRO A 278 10.49 2.40 -28.92
C PRO A 278 11.94 2.63 -28.47
N LEU A 279 12.50 3.83 -28.67
CA LEU A 279 13.87 4.15 -28.26
C LEU A 279 14.02 4.16 -26.73
N ASN A 280 12.96 4.47 -25.98
CA ASN A 280 12.96 4.36 -24.52
C ASN A 280 13.41 2.96 -24.08
N ARG A 281 13.05 1.93 -24.86
CA ARG A 281 13.40 0.54 -24.60
C ARG A 281 14.81 0.16 -25.08
N ILE A 282 15.40 0.88 -26.03
CA ILE A 282 16.70 0.54 -26.62
C ILE A 282 17.85 1.30 -25.97
N ASN A 283 17.69 2.59 -25.73
CA ASN A 283 18.73 3.46 -25.17
C ASN A 283 18.23 4.49 -24.15
N GLY A 284 16.91 4.66 -24.00
CA GLY A 284 16.33 5.56 -23.00
C GLY A 284 16.09 4.91 -21.64
N ASP A 285 15.24 5.55 -20.86
CA ASP A 285 14.83 5.11 -19.52
C ASP A 285 14.09 3.76 -19.58
N ILE A 286 14.64 2.81 -18.85
CA ILE A 286 14.23 1.41 -18.81
C ILE A 286 12.88 1.25 -18.09
N GLY A 287 12.62 2.10 -17.09
CA GLY A 287 11.38 2.16 -16.33
C GLY A 287 10.25 2.89 -17.06
N ALA A 288 10.56 3.63 -18.12
CA ALA A 288 9.56 4.39 -18.88
C ALA A 288 8.50 3.48 -19.50
N PHE A 289 7.26 3.89 -19.37
CA PHE A 289 6.11 3.18 -19.94
C PHE A 289 6.15 3.20 -21.47
N TYR A 290 5.93 2.02 -22.07
CA TYR A 290 5.86 1.86 -23.52
C TYR A 290 4.70 0.94 -23.92
N PHE A 291 3.73 1.51 -24.62
CA PHE A 291 2.51 0.80 -25.03
C PHE A 291 2.74 -0.13 -26.24
N GLY A 292 3.68 0.20 -27.13
CA GLY A 292 3.96 -0.57 -28.35
C GLY A 292 3.38 0.07 -29.61
N ILE A 293 4.25 0.57 -30.48
CA ILE A 293 3.85 1.22 -31.74
C ILE A 293 3.27 0.19 -32.72
N SER A 294 3.75 -1.06 -32.66
CA SER A 294 3.19 -2.17 -33.44
C SER A 294 1.71 -2.40 -33.14
N VAL A 295 1.32 -2.34 -31.88
CA VAL A 295 -0.07 -2.52 -31.42
C VAL A 295 -0.95 -1.41 -31.99
N VAL A 296 -0.48 -0.17 -32.00
CA VAL A 296 -1.20 0.97 -32.57
C VAL A 296 -1.38 0.82 -34.08
N LEU A 297 -0.29 0.58 -34.82
CA LEU A 297 -0.32 0.45 -36.28
C LEU A 297 -1.24 -0.70 -36.72
N LEU A 298 -1.14 -1.86 -36.06
CA LEU A 298 -1.99 -3.01 -36.36
C LEU A 298 -3.44 -2.79 -35.92
N SER A 299 -3.68 -2.03 -34.85
CA SER A 299 -5.04 -1.66 -34.42
C SER A 299 -5.71 -0.73 -35.43
N ILE A 300 -5.02 0.28 -35.93
CA ILE A 300 -5.52 1.16 -37.00
C ILE A 300 -5.82 0.33 -38.26
N ALA A 301 -4.88 -0.51 -38.70
CA ALA A 301 -5.09 -1.38 -39.87
C ALA A 301 -6.28 -2.34 -39.67
N GLY A 302 -6.41 -2.92 -38.48
CA GLY A 302 -7.51 -3.80 -38.10
C GLY A 302 -8.87 -3.09 -38.10
N ILE A 303 -8.96 -1.87 -37.57
CA ILE A 303 -10.19 -1.08 -37.59
C ILE A 303 -10.63 -0.75 -39.02
N LEU A 304 -9.67 -0.46 -39.91
CA LEU A 304 -9.96 -0.11 -41.30
C LEU A 304 -10.35 -1.35 -42.13
N LEU A 305 -9.69 -2.48 -41.93
CA LEU A 305 -9.71 -3.61 -42.87
C LEU A 305 -10.36 -4.89 -42.34
N ALA A 306 -10.48 -5.08 -41.03
CA ALA A 306 -11.13 -6.25 -40.46
C ALA A 306 -12.66 -6.17 -40.61
N ASP A 307 -13.33 -7.32 -40.48
CA ASP A 307 -14.79 -7.34 -40.45
C ASP A 307 -15.30 -6.67 -39.17
N ASN A 308 -16.43 -5.96 -39.23
CA ASN A 308 -16.98 -5.22 -38.08
C ASN A 308 -17.15 -6.07 -36.80
N LYS A 309 -17.30 -7.39 -36.92
CA LYS A 309 -17.40 -8.33 -35.78
C LYS A 309 -16.07 -8.61 -35.07
N LYS A 310 -14.94 -8.15 -35.62
CA LYS A 310 -13.57 -8.53 -35.23
C LYS A 310 -12.71 -7.30 -34.95
N LYS A 311 -13.33 -6.12 -34.82
CA LYS A 311 -12.66 -4.83 -34.59
C LYS A 311 -12.53 -4.47 -33.11
N SER A 312 -13.33 -5.10 -32.25
CA SER A 312 -13.59 -4.67 -30.87
C SER A 312 -12.31 -4.56 -30.03
N GLY A 313 -11.38 -5.51 -30.13
CA GLY A 313 -10.11 -5.44 -29.40
C GLY A 313 -9.11 -4.43 -29.99
N PHE A 314 -9.17 -4.15 -31.29
CA PHE A 314 -8.38 -3.06 -31.89
C PHE A 314 -8.87 -1.69 -31.40
N ILE A 315 -10.19 -1.50 -31.34
CA ILE A 315 -10.80 -0.27 -30.80
C ILE A 315 -10.44 -0.13 -29.32
N LEU A 316 -10.60 -1.20 -28.53
CA LEU A 316 -10.26 -1.20 -27.12
C LEU A 316 -8.80 -0.81 -26.86
N ALA A 317 -7.85 -1.34 -27.64
CA ALA A 317 -6.44 -1.00 -27.47
C ALA A 317 -6.17 0.49 -27.67
N LEU A 318 -6.75 1.12 -28.71
CA LEU A 318 -6.59 2.56 -28.94
C LEU A 318 -7.31 3.41 -27.88
N VAL A 319 -8.48 2.98 -27.41
CA VAL A 319 -9.18 3.66 -26.32
C VAL A 319 -8.35 3.61 -25.04
N ILE A 320 -7.82 2.44 -24.65
CA ILE A 320 -6.97 2.33 -23.47
C ILE A 320 -5.73 3.22 -23.60
N LEU A 321 -5.05 3.23 -24.75
CA LEU A 321 -3.90 4.13 -24.98
C LEU A 321 -4.26 5.59 -24.69
N VAL A 322 -5.39 6.08 -25.22
CA VAL A 322 -5.85 7.46 -24.95
C VAL A 322 -6.14 7.64 -23.47
N LEU A 323 -6.77 6.68 -22.81
CA LEU A 323 -7.06 6.75 -21.38
C LEU A 323 -5.80 6.71 -20.50
N THR A 324 -4.64 6.26 -21.01
CA THR A 324 -3.36 6.31 -20.29
C THR A 324 -2.68 7.68 -20.31
N THR A 325 -3.18 8.66 -21.07
CA THR A 325 -2.54 9.98 -21.16
C THR A 325 -3.06 10.96 -20.12
N PRO A 326 -2.21 11.89 -19.63
CA PRO A 326 -2.61 12.94 -18.69
C PRO A 326 -3.75 13.84 -19.21
N ASP A 327 -3.89 14.01 -20.52
CA ASP A 327 -4.93 14.84 -21.14
C ASP A 327 -6.37 14.42 -20.76
N VAL A 328 -6.58 13.15 -20.38
CA VAL A 328 -7.89 12.61 -20.02
C VAL A 328 -8.16 12.68 -18.50
N LEU A 329 -7.17 13.06 -17.71
CA LEU A 329 -7.25 13.16 -16.25
C LEU A 329 -8.45 13.99 -15.75
N PRO A 330 -8.82 15.15 -16.33
CA PRO A 330 -9.98 15.92 -15.89
C PRO A 330 -11.33 15.18 -16.02
N ILE A 331 -11.38 14.17 -16.90
CA ILE A 331 -12.56 13.33 -17.12
C ILE A 331 -12.54 12.15 -16.14
N LEU A 332 -11.39 11.48 -16.00
CA LEU A 332 -11.25 10.30 -15.14
C LEU A 332 -11.45 10.62 -13.66
N ARG A 333 -10.97 11.79 -13.19
CA ARG A 333 -11.18 12.26 -11.81
C ARG A 333 -12.66 12.36 -11.41
N LYS A 334 -13.56 12.56 -12.38
CA LYS A 334 -15.02 12.66 -12.14
C LYS A 334 -15.72 11.30 -12.10
N MET A 335 -15.02 10.21 -12.40
CA MET A 335 -15.60 8.87 -12.34
C MET A 335 -15.69 8.40 -10.89
N PRO A 336 -16.73 7.64 -10.51
CA PRO A 336 -16.78 7.00 -9.22
C PRO A 336 -15.61 6.02 -9.08
N MET A 337 -15.01 5.97 -7.89
CA MET A 337 -13.84 5.13 -7.59
C MET A 337 -12.64 5.40 -8.52
N SER A 338 -12.46 6.65 -8.95
CA SER A 338 -11.38 7.03 -9.86
C SER A 338 -10.00 6.64 -9.33
N GLN A 339 -9.77 6.67 -8.02
CA GLN A 339 -8.53 6.24 -7.36
C GLN A 339 -8.08 4.80 -7.66
N ALA A 340 -9.02 3.94 -8.05
CA ALA A 340 -8.77 2.55 -8.41
C ALA A 340 -8.23 2.39 -9.85
N LEU A 341 -8.21 3.46 -10.65
CA LEU A 341 -7.90 3.44 -12.07
C LEU A 341 -6.40 3.66 -12.32
N TRP A 342 -5.61 2.61 -12.19
CA TRP A 342 -4.17 2.62 -12.48
C TRP A 342 -3.93 2.39 -13.97
N MET A 343 -3.91 3.48 -14.73
CA MET A 343 -4.17 3.46 -16.18
C MET A 343 -3.17 2.65 -17.01
N THR A 344 -1.86 2.78 -16.77
CA THR A 344 -0.85 1.98 -17.50
C THR A 344 -1.05 0.46 -17.32
N ARG A 345 -1.63 0.00 -16.20
CA ARG A 345 -1.89 -1.43 -15.94
C ARG A 345 -3.00 -2.01 -16.83
N PHE A 346 -3.85 -1.18 -17.44
CA PHE A 346 -4.82 -1.63 -18.46
C PHE A 346 -4.15 -2.17 -19.73
N THR A 347 -2.86 -1.88 -19.96
CA THR A 347 -2.13 -2.28 -21.17
C THR A 347 -2.10 -3.80 -21.36
N VAL A 348 -1.95 -4.59 -20.29
CA VAL A 348 -2.01 -6.06 -20.36
C VAL A 348 -3.39 -6.53 -20.86
N ILE A 349 -4.45 -5.83 -20.46
CA ILE A 349 -5.84 -6.09 -20.89
C ILE A 349 -6.00 -5.73 -22.37
N ALA A 350 -5.46 -4.58 -22.78
CA ALA A 350 -5.43 -4.16 -24.18
C ALA A 350 -4.75 -5.21 -25.06
N TYR A 351 -3.56 -5.70 -24.67
CA TYR A 351 -2.83 -6.74 -25.41
C TYR A 351 -3.64 -8.02 -25.57
N GLY A 352 -4.31 -8.48 -24.51
CA GLY A 352 -5.09 -9.72 -24.55
C GLY A 352 -6.22 -9.67 -25.58
N PHE A 353 -7.03 -8.61 -25.56
CA PHE A 353 -8.14 -8.43 -26.50
C PHE A 353 -7.67 -8.03 -27.92
N PHE A 354 -6.54 -7.32 -28.02
CA PHE A 354 -5.85 -7.05 -29.29
C PHE A 354 -5.43 -8.36 -29.97
N PHE A 355 -4.76 -9.26 -29.25
CA PHE A 355 -4.38 -10.59 -29.76
C PHE A 355 -5.60 -11.41 -30.18
N LEU A 356 -6.68 -11.38 -29.38
CA LEU A 356 -7.92 -12.05 -29.76
C LEU A 356 -8.43 -11.56 -31.14
N SER A 357 -8.53 -10.24 -31.31
CA SER A 357 -9.02 -9.63 -32.56
C SER A 357 -8.11 -9.95 -33.75
N LEU A 358 -6.79 -10.00 -33.52
CA LEU A 358 -5.80 -10.34 -34.53
C LEU A 358 -5.95 -11.80 -34.99
N ILE A 359 -6.12 -12.77 -34.08
CA ILE A 359 -6.37 -14.18 -34.44
C ILE A 359 -7.70 -14.32 -35.18
N GLU A 360 -8.75 -13.64 -34.70
CA GLU A 360 -10.08 -13.66 -35.32
C GLU A 360 -10.07 -13.09 -36.74
N TRP A 361 -9.10 -12.26 -37.13
CA TRP A 361 -9.01 -11.63 -38.47
C TRP A 361 -8.69 -12.64 -39.59
N GLU A 362 -9.64 -13.52 -39.89
CA GLU A 362 -9.55 -14.61 -40.89
C GLU A 362 -9.36 -14.12 -42.33
N ARG A 363 -9.85 -12.93 -42.67
CA ARG A 363 -9.66 -12.33 -44.01
C ARG A 363 -8.21 -11.92 -44.27
N LEU A 364 -7.38 -11.82 -43.23
CA LEU A 364 -5.97 -11.46 -43.36
C LEU A 364 -5.20 -12.56 -44.09
N ARG A 365 -4.75 -12.28 -45.31
CA ARG A 365 -4.02 -13.25 -46.13
C ARG A 365 -2.66 -13.58 -45.50
N LYS A 366 -2.15 -14.79 -45.73
CA LYS A 366 -0.91 -15.31 -45.14
C LYS A 366 0.29 -14.33 -45.16
N PRO A 367 0.60 -13.60 -46.26
CA PRO A 367 1.71 -12.65 -46.25
C PRO A 367 1.54 -11.54 -45.20
N PHE A 368 0.32 -11.04 -45.02
CA PHE A 368 0.03 -9.99 -44.04
C PHE A 368 -0.02 -10.53 -42.62
N VAL A 369 -0.36 -11.82 -42.43
CA VAL A 369 -0.20 -12.50 -41.14
C VAL A 369 1.27 -12.58 -40.75
N ILE A 370 2.14 -12.93 -41.69
CA ILE A 370 3.59 -12.97 -41.47
C ILE A 370 4.09 -11.55 -41.18
N ALA A 371 3.68 -10.56 -41.96
CA ALA A 371 4.04 -9.16 -41.73
C ALA A 371 3.58 -8.65 -40.35
N SER A 372 2.37 -8.99 -39.89
CA SER A 372 1.91 -8.60 -38.56
C SER A 372 2.75 -9.22 -37.45
N VAL A 373 3.17 -10.49 -37.60
CA VAL A 373 4.09 -11.14 -36.65
C VAL A 373 5.45 -10.45 -36.67
N ILE A 374 6.01 -10.16 -37.86
CA ILE A 374 7.32 -9.48 -37.97
C ILE A 374 7.28 -8.12 -37.30
N ILE A 375 6.22 -7.33 -37.53
CA ILE A 375 6.06 -6.00 -36.93
C ILE A 375 6.01 -6.12 -35.39
N LEU A 376 5.25 -7.07 -34.85
CA LEU A 376 5.20 -7.32 -33.41
C LEU A 376 6.54 -7.81 -32.85
N VAL A 377 7.23 -8.71 -33.56
CA VAL A 377 8.54 -9.22 -33.15
C VAL A 377 9.55 -8.08 -33.09
N VAL A 378 9.64 -7.26 -34.15
CA VAL A 378 10.58 -6.13 -34.22
C VAL A 378 10.36 -5.17 -33.06
N ASP A 379 9.09 -4.89 -32.74
CA ASP A 379 8.72 -4.00 -31.64
C ASP A 379 9.01 -4.61 -30.25
N ALA A 380 8.96 -5.93 -30.15
CA ALA A 380 9.29 -6.69 -28.94
C ALA A 380 10.78 -7.01 -28.79
N ILE A 381 11.64 -6.81 -29.81
CA ILE A 381 13.09 -7.09 -29.76
C ILE A 381 13.75 -6.50 -28.50
N PRO A 382 13.47 -5.25 -28.09
CA PRO A 382 14.06 -4.69 -26.88
C PRO A 382 13.76 -5.55 -25.64
N SER A 383 12.55 -6.09 -25.52
CA SER A 383 12.13 -6.94 -24.38
C SER A 383 12.91 -8.25 -24.24
N PHE A 384 13.77 -8.63 -25.19
CA PHE A 384 14.67 -9.78 -25.08
C PHE A 384 15.98 -9.45 -24.35
N THR A 385 16.28 -8.17 -24.09
CA THR A 385 17.48 -7.74 -23.37
C THR A 385 17.27 -7.76 -21.86
N PHE A 386 17.12 -8.97 -21.28
CA PHE A 386 16.76 -9.13 -19.86
C PHE A 386 17.71 -8.40 -18.89
N GLU A 387 19.02 -8.46 -19.14
CA GLU A 387 20.06 -7.75 -18.35
C GLU A 387 19.84 -6.25 -18.29
N ARG A 388 19.27 -5.66 -19.36
CA ARG A 388 18.99 -4.22 -19.40
C ARG A 388 17.83 -3.85 -18.48
N TYR A 389 16.83 -4.72 -18.37
CA TYR A 389 15.63 -4.47 -17.54
C TYR A 389 15.78 -4.97 -16.12
N SER A 390 16.86 -5.69 -15.81
CA SER A 390 17.03 -6.24 -14.48
C SER A 390 17.34 -5.15 -13.46
N VAL A 391 16.58 -5.16 -12.37
CA VAL A 391 16.81 -4.36 -11.18
C VAL A 391 17.32 -5.32 -10.10
N PRO A 392 18.64 -5.45 -9.94
CA PRO A 392 19.24 -6.30 -8.92
C PRO A 392 18.95 -5.77 -7.51
N ALA A 393 19.18 -6.61 -6.50
CA ALA A 393 19.26 -6.16 -5.12
C ALA A 393 20.37 -5.10 -5.00
N ASN A 394 20.14 -4.08 -4.20
CA ASN A 394 21.17 -3.11 -3.88
C ASN A 394 22.21 -3.80 -2.98
N ASP A 395 23.49 -3.84 -3.40
CA ASP A 395 24.58 -4.47 -2.65
C ASP A 395 24.72 -3.90 -1.23
N ASP A 396 24.57 -2.58 -1.07
CA ASP A 396 24.54 -1.93 0.25
C ASP A 396 23.34 -2.41 1.06
N GLY A 397 22.17 -2.52 0.42
CA GLY A 397 20.95 -3.04 1.06
C GLY A 397 21.11 -4.50 1.52
N VAL A 398 21.82 -5.32 0.75
CA VAL A 398 22.16 -6.71 1.13
C VAL A 398 23.09 -6.73 2.33
N ALA A 399 24.16 -5.91 2.31
CA ALA A 399 25.12 -5.83 3.41
C ALA A 399 24.47 -5.31 4.70
N VAL A 400 23.65 -4.25 4.61
CA VAL A 400 22.93 -3.66 5.75
C VAL A 400 21.90 -4.63 6.31
N ALA A 401 21.17 -5.37 5.47
CA ALA A 401 20.25 -6.39 5.93
C ALA A 401 20.95 -7.50 6.74
N GLY A 402 22.13 -7.94 6.28
CA GLY A 402 22.98 -8.87 7.03
C GLY A 402 23.47 -8.29 8.36
N LEU A 403 23.93 -7.03 8.34
CA LEU A 403 24.38 -6.32 9.54
C LEU A 403 23.25 -6.22 10.59
N LEU A 404 22.05 -5.80 10.18
CA LEU A 404 20.88 -5.71 11.06
C LEU A 404 20.56 -7.07 11.67
N ARG A 405 20.46 -8.11 10.82
CA ARG A 405 20.18 -9.47 11.28
C ARG A 405 21.15 -9.93 12.36
N ASP A 406 22.44 -9.70 12.15
CA ASP A 406 23.48 -10.23 13.01
C ASP A 406 23.62 -9.45 14.34
N ASN A 407 23.06 -8.24 14.43
CA ASN A 407 23.14 -7.37 15.62
C ASN A 407 21.81 -7.20 16.36
N THR A 408 20.72 -7.75 15.87
CA THR A 408 19.37 -7.57 16.44
C THR A 408 18.98 -8.73 17.34
N SER A 409 18.44 -8.41 18.52
CA SER A 409 17.95 -9.38 19.51
C SER A 409 16.43 -9.52 19.47
N GLN A 410 15.70 -8.40 19.33
CA GLN A 410 14.23 -8.35 19.30
C GLN A 410 13.71 -7.91 17.93
N ARG A 411 14.02 -6.67 17.53
CA ARG A 411 13.51 -6.04 16.31
C ARG A 411 14.48 -4.99 15.76
N ALA A 412 14.58 -4.99 14.44
CA ALA A 412 15.39 -4.06 13.68
C ALA A 412 14.53 -2.96 13.06
N SER A 413 15.10 -1.77 13.00
CA SER A 413 14.59 -0.61 12.25
C SER A 413 15.68 -0.12 11.29
N LEU A 414 15.29 0.14 10.03
CA LEU A 414 16.16 0.69 9.00
C LEU A 414 15.57 2.00 8.49
N MET A 415 16.19 3.10 8.89
CA MET A 415 15.84 4.46 8.52
C MET A 415 16.59 4.84 7.23
N ASP A 416 16.04 4.43 6.08
CA ASP A 416 16.65 4.64 4.75
C ASP A 416 15.70 5.27 3.71
N LEU A 417 14.46 5.62 4.10
CA LEU A 417 13.39 6.10 3.21
C LEU A 417 13.28 5.28 1.92
N SER A 418 13.39 3.94 2.04
CA SER A 418 13.35 2.95 0.94
C SER A 418 14.47 3.05 -0.09
N SER A 419 15.55 3.77 0.19
CA SER A 419 16.62 3.99 -0.77
C SER A 419 17.61 2.85 -0.96
N LEU A 420 17.62 1.87 -0.04
CA LEU A 420 18.33 0.60 -0.19
C LEU A 420 17.51 -0.45 -0.95
N GLY A 421 16.35 -0.07 -1.49
CA GLY A 421 15.48 -0.95 -2.28
C GLY A 421 14.70 -1.94 -1.42
N SER A 422 14.10 -2.95 -2.04
CA SER A 422 13.21 -3.89 -1.34
C SER A 422 13.89 -5.09 -0.70
N TYR A 423 15.19 -5.29 -0.93
CA TYR A 423 15.92 -6.44 -0.38
C TYR A 423 15.89 -6.51 1.16
N PRO A 424 16.06 -5.41 1.92
CA PRO A 424 16.03 -5.47 3.39
C PRO A 424 14.76 -6.11 3.96
N SER A 425 13.60 -5.90 3.34
CA SER A 425 12.35 -6.55 3.75
C SER A 425 12.40 -8.09 3.66
N TYR A 426 13.27 -8.65 2.81
CA TYR A 426 13.53 -10.09 2.73
C TYR A 426 14.73 -10.50 3.58
N GLY A 427 15.86 -9.80 3.44
CA GLY A 427 17.15 -10.22 3.99
C GLY A 427 17.24 -10.15 5.51
N VAL A 428 16.53 -9.23 6.15
CA VAL A 428 16.52 -9.09 7.63
C VAL A 428 15.80 -10.27 8.29
N CYS A 429 14.66 -10.68 7.73
CA CYS A 429 13.75 -11.66 8.35
C CYS A 429 14.05 -13.13 7.98
N THR A 430 14.96 -13.39 7.06
CA THR A 430 15.25 -14.75 6.56
C THR A 430 16.47 -15.38 7.22
N ASP A 431 16.58 -16.72 7.15
CA ASP A 431 17.72 -17.51 7.66
C ASP A 431 18.03 -17.39 9.16
N GLY A 432 16.99 -17.53 10.01
CA GLY A 432 17.13 -17.30 11.46
C GLY A 432 17.20 -15.81 11.78
N GLY A 433 16.61 -14.99 10.90
CA GLY A 433 16.68 -13.54 10.93
C GLY A 433 15.91 -12.88 12.06
N ALA A 434 15.95 -11.55 12.08
CA ALA A 434 15.33 -10.75 13.11
C ALA A 434 13.93 -10.27 12.68
N SER A 435 13.10 -9.92 13.67
CA SER A 435 11.89 -9.16 13.38
C SER A 435 12.25 -7.76 12.90
N TYR A 436 11.37 -7.13 12.14
CA TYR A 436 11.63 -5.90 11.42
C TYR A 436 10.42 -4.97 11.52
N THR A 437 10.64 -3.73 11.93
CA THR A 437 9.59 -2.69 12.02
C THR A 437 9.12 -2.26 10.64
N PHE A 438 10.00 -2.31 9.65
CA PHE A 438 9.65 -2.06 8.26
C PHE A 438 9.30 -3.35 7.52
N GLY A 439 9.06 -3.19 6.22
CA GLY A 439 8.72 -4.25 5.30
C GLY A 439 8.40 -3.65 3.93
N TRP A 440 7.98 -4.48 2.98
CA TRP A 440 7.55 -4.00 1.67
C TRP A 440 6.03 -3.71 1.66
N ALA A 441 5.65 -2.50 1.20
CA ALA A 441 4.28 -1.98 1.18
C ALA A 441 3.64 -1.84 2.58
N TRP A 442 4.19 -0.94 3.39
CA TRP A 442 3.81 -0.71 4.80
C TRP A 442 2.39 -0.17 4.99
N GLN A 443 1.74 0.36 3.96
CA GLN A 443 0.39 0.94 4.02
C GLN A 443 -0.71 -0.07 4.43
N GLY A 444 -0.41 -1.37 4.43
CA GLY A 444 -1.30 -2.42 4.92
C GLY A 444 -1.09 -2.81 6.38
N ALA A 445 -0.12 -2.22 7.07
CA ALA A 445 0.20 -2.51 8.47
C ALA A 445 -0.73 -1.77 9.42
N ALA A 446 -0.94 -2.32 10.63
CA ALA A 446 -1.61 -1.59 11.70
C ALA A 446 -0.74 -0.42 12.20
N THR A 447 0.58 -0.59 12.21
CA THR A 447 1.57 0.42 12.61
C THR A 447 1.99 1.36 11.46
N ALA A 448 1.18 1.46 10.40
CA ALA A 448 1.51 2.27 9.21
C ALA A 448 1.78 3.74 9.58
N ASP A 449 0.97 4.31 10.47
CA ASP A 449 1.12 5.69 10.92
C ASP A 449 2.39 5.87 11.76
N ASN A 450 2.71 4.92 12.66
CA ASN A 450 3.96 4.94 13.43
C ASN A 450 5.19 4.94 12.51
N ILE A 451 5.18 4.11 11.46
CA ILE A 451 6.26 4.01 10.46
C ILE A 451 6.39 5.33 9.68
N MET A 452 5.26 5.95 9.31
CA MET A 452 5.25 7.24 8.63
C MET A 452 5.88 8.33 9.51
N LEU A 453 5.52 8.38 10.80
CA LEU A 453 6.07 9.37 11.73
C LEU A 453 7.57 9.16 11.98
N LEU A 454 8.06 7.92 12.02
CA LEU A 454 9.51 7.67 12.07
C LEU A 454 10.22 8.20 10.81
N ASN A 455 9.64 7.99 9.63
CA ASN A 455 10.21 8.48 8.37
C ASN A 455 10.21 10.02 8.33
N GLN A 456 9.11 10.65 8.75
CA GLN A 456 9.00 12.10 8.84
C GLN A 456 9.99 12.67 9.85
N ALA A 457 10.19 11.99 11.00
CA ALA A 457 11.18 12.38 11.98
C ALA A 457 12.61 12.32 11.41
N LEU A 458 12.93 11.32 10.58
CA LEU A 458 14.22 11.27 9.88
C LEU A 458 14.37 12.43 8.89
N GLU A 459 13.37 12.68 8.05
CA GLU A 459 13.37 13.76 7.05
C GLU A 459 13.52 15.14 7.70
N ASN A 460 12.95 15.31 8.90
CA ASN A 460 13.02 16.55 9.67
C ASN A 460 14.18 16.61 10.67
N GLU A 461 15.03 15.57 10.71
CA GLU A 461 16.13 15.43 11.69
C GLU A 461 15.65 15.51 13.17
N GLN A 462 14.43 15.08 13.45
CA GLN A 462 13.84 14.97 14.79
C GLN A 462 14.27 13.66 15.46
N TYR A 463 15.57 13.52 15.72
CA TYR A 463 16.17 12.28 16.22
C TYR A 463 15.71 11.87 17.63
N ASP A 464 15.37 12.82 18.51
CA ASP A 464 14.84 12.54 19.84
C ASP A 464 13.53 11.72 19.75
N TYR A 465 12.60 12.14 18.88
CA TYR A 465 11.38 11.37 18.58
C TYR A 465 11.68 10.03 17.93
N LEU A 466 12.58 10.00 16.92
CA LEU A 466 12.90 8.79 16.18
C LEU A 466 13.39 7.67 17.10
N PHE A 467 14.38 7.93 17.96
CA PHE A 467 14.92 6.92 18.86
C PHE A 467 13.94 6.55 19.97
N ASP A 468 13.22 7.52 20.53
CA ASP A 468 12.20 7.26 21.55
C ASP A 468 11.07 6.35 21.03
N ARG A 469 10.52 6.66 19.85
CA ARG A 469 9.48 5.83 19.22
C ARG A 469 10.00 4.47 18.77
N SER A 470 11.28 4.37 18.40
CA SER A 470 11.90 3.08 18.10
C SER A 470 11.86 2.15 19.31
N VAL A 471 12.06 2.67 20.54
CA VAL A 471 11.90 1.88 21.77
C VAL A 471 10.45 1.40 21.94
N GLU A 472 9.46 2.27 21.69
CA GLU A 472 8.03 1.92 21.77
C GLU A 472 7.64 0.77 20.82
N LEU A 473 8.26 0.75 19.64
CA LEU A 473 8.09 -0.29 18.64
C LEU A 473 8.96 -1.53 18.92
N GLY A 474 9.75 -1.52 20.00
CA GLY A 474 10.61 -2.63 20.40
C GLY A 474 11.84 -2.81 19.53
N ASP A 475 12.24 -1.79 18.79
CA ASP A 475 13.47 -1.80 18.02
C ASP A 475 14.65 -1.73 18.98
N ASP A 476 15.34 -2.84 19.19
CA ASP A 476 16.59 -2.83 19.94
C ASP A 476 17.79 -2.46 19.05
N THR A 477 17.60 -2.44 17.73
CA THR A 477 18.62 -2.08 16.75
C THR A 477 18.07 -1.12 15.70
N VAL A 478 18.67 0.07 15.58
CA VAL A 478 18.28 1.10 14.61
C VAL A 478 19.46 1.40 13.69
N ALA A 479 19.30 1.21 12.39
CA ALA A 479 20.27 1.63 11.39
C ALA A 479 19.75 2.87 10.64
N ILE A 480 20.58 3.90 10.52
CA ILE A 480 20.27 5.12 9.77
C ILE A 480 21.20 5.22 8.57
N ASP A 481 20.64 5.40 7.36
CA ASP A 481 21.44 5.66 6.16
C ASP A 481 22.08 7.06 6.27
N ARG A 482 23.42 7.11 6.22
CA ARG A 482 24.20 8.32 6.51
C ARG A 482 23.87 9.47 5.59
N LYS A 483 23.37 9.21 4.39
CA LYS A 483 22.99 10.28 3.46
C LYS A 483 21.81 11.14 3.96
N TYR A 484 21.05 10.68 4.96
CA TYR A 484 19.96 11.43 5.58
C TYR A 484 20.36 12.15 6.87
N ILE A 485 21.65 12.13 7.23
CA ILE A 485 22.19 12.89 8.36
C ILE A 485 22.82 14.18 7.83
N GLY A 486 22.35 15.34 8.31
CA GLY A 486 22.87 16.66 7.97
C GLY A 486 22.21 17.37 6.80
N ALA A 487 21.06 16.87 6.34
CA ALA A 487 20.22 17.55 5.35
C ALA A 487 19.61 18.87 5.88
N LYS A 488 19.31 18.96 7.18
CA LYS A 488 18.79 20.17 7.86
C LYS A 488 19.77 20.77 8.87
N GLY A 489 21.04 20.35 8.81
CA GLY A 489 22.13 20.96 9.57
C GLY A 489 22.52 20.25 10.86
N LYS A 490 21.80 19.19 11.28
CA LYS A 490 22.24 18.35 12.41
C LYS A 490 23.42 17.46 12.02
N THR A 491 24.23 17.11 13.00
CA THR A 491 25.45 16.32 12.84
C THR A 491 25.26 14.89 13.37
N LEU A 492 26.23 14.01 13.09
CA LEU A 492 26.24 12.68 13.70
C LEU A 492 26.36 12.74 15.24
N ASP A 493 27.00 13.77 15.78
CA ASP A 493 27.08 13.97 17.23
C ASP A 493 25.69 14.25 17.81
N ASP A 494 24.86 15.05 17.10
CA ASP A 494 23.47 15.30 17.49
C ASP A 494 22.63 14.02 17.45
N VAL A 495 22.76 13.22 16.38
CA VAL A 495 22.12 11.90 16.28
C VAL A 495 22.52 11.01 17.46
N THR A 496 23.81 10.96 17.77
CA THR A 496 24.34 10.11 18.85
C THR A 496 23.90 10.61 20.23
N ALA A 497 23.81 11.92 20.43
CA ALA A 497 23.29 12.52 21.65
C ALA A 497 21.81 12.16 21.85
N SER A 498 20.99 12.30 20.82
CA SER A 498 19.58 11.88 20.82
C SER A 498 19.41 10.38 21.09
N ALA A 499 20.16 9.54 20.39
CA ALA A 499 20.16 8.09 20.58
C ALA A 499 20.43 7.72 22.05
N LYS A 500 21.40 8.40 22.67
CA LYS A 500 21.78 8.17 24.06
C LYS A 500 20.68 8.56 25.06
N LYS A 501 19.88 9.59 24.78
CA LYS A 501 18.74 9.98 25.65
C LYS A 501 17.74 8.81 25.78
N SER A 502 17.53 8.05 24.71
CA SER A 502 16.65 6.86 24.69
C SER A 502 17.36 5.54 25.01
N GLY A 503 18.62 5.57 25.47
CA GLY A 503 19.36 4.38 25.89
C GLY A 503 20.11 3.63 24.79
N TYR A 504 20.24 4.19 23.59
CA TYR A 504 21.01 3.59 22.51
C TYR A 504 22.48 4.01 22.54
N THR A 505 23.33 3.12 22.02
CA THR A 505 24.75 3.37 21.77
C THR A 505 25.10 3.11 20.32
N LEU A 506 25.94 3.97 19.72
CA LEU A 506 26.49 3.75 18.39
C LEU A 506 27.48 2.58 18.46
N THR A 507 27.19 1.48 17.76
CA THR A 507 28.01 0.25 17.80
C THR A 507 28.71 -0.04 16.48
N TYR A 508 28.22 0.51 15.37
CA TYR A 508 28.86 0.41 14.07
C TYR A 508 28.63 1.67 13.23
N GLU A 509 29.66 2.08 12.50
CA GLU A 509 29.63 3.19 11.57
C GLU A 509 30.38 2.80 10.30
N SER A 510 29.79 3.08 9.14
CA SER A 510 30.44 3.00 7.83
C SER A 510 30.18 4.27 7.04
N ASP A 511 30.60 4.33 5.78
CA ASP A 511 30.19 5.43 4.89
C ASP A 511 28.70 5.37 4.54
N LYS A 512 28.04 4.21 4.77
CA LYS A 512 26.68 3.96 4.33
C LYS A 512 25.65 4.04 5.44
N VAL A 513 25.91 3.44 6.60
CA VAL A 513 24.97 3.42 7.73
C VAL A 513 25.66 3.67 9.06
N CYS A 514 24.92 4.25 9.99
CA CYS A 514 25.22 4.25 11.42
C CYS A 514 24.24 3.31 12.11
N LEU A 515 24.74 2.37 12.92
CA LEU A 515 23.93 1.39 13.62
C LEU A 515 24.02 1.63 15.13
N PHE A 516 22.84 1.76 15.73
CA PHE A 516 22.63 2.03 17.14
C PHE A 516 21.97 0.82 17.79
N LYS A 517 22.44 0.45 18.99
CA LYS A 517 21.95 -0.69 19.76
C LYS A 517 21.42 -0.20 21.11
N LEU A 518 20.22 -0.62 21.47
CA LEU A 518 19.60 -0.34 22.76
C LEU A 518 20.23 -1.22 23.85
N ASP A 519 20.58 -0.61 24.97
CA ASP A 519 20.99 -1.33 26.16
C ASP A 519 19.74 -1.83 26.91
N GLY A 520 19.55 -3.14 27.03
CA GLY A 520 18.36 -3.69 27.70
C GLY A 520 18.25 -5.21 27.64
N PRO A 521 17.10 -5.77 28.10
CA PRO A 521 16.78 -7.18 27.95
C PRO A 521 16.73 -7.59 26.47
N GLU A 522 17.03 -8.86 26.15
CA GLU A 522 16.94 -9.37 24.77
C GLU A 522 15.52 -9.34 24.19
N LYS A 523 14.51 -9.46 25.06
CA LYS A 523 13.09 -9.32 24.73
C LYS A 523 12.38 -8.52 25.80
N PHE A 524 11.68 -7.47 25.41
CA PHE A 524 11.02 -6.54 26.32
C PHE A 524 9.70 -6.00 25.76
N GLY A 525 8.80 -5.69 26.68
CA GLY A 525 7.70 -4.75 26.51
C GLY A 525 8.06 -3.40 27.13
N VAL A 526 7.19 -2.42 26.96
CA VAL A 526 7.42 -1.04 27.38
C VAL A 526 6.25 -0.56 28.23
N VAL A 527 6.55 -0.03 29.42
CA VAL A 527 5.63 0.83 30.17
C VAL A 527 6.07 2.27 29.95
N THR A 528 5.15 3.13 29.56
CA THR A 528 5.45 4.52 29.21
C THR A 528 4.62 5.47 30.05
N GLN A 529 5.27 6.49 30.60
CA GLN A 529 4.61 7.62 31.23
C GLN A 529 4.87 8.87 30.38
N TYR A 530 3.80 9.38 29.79
CA TYR A 530 3.81 10.61 29.00
C TYR A 530 3.51 11.81 29.90
N ASP A 531 4.17 12.94 29.64
CA ASP A 531 3.87 14.20 30.35
C ASP A 531 2.54 14.80 29.90
N GLY A 532 2.13 14.49 28.67
CA GLY A 532 0.96 15.09 28.07
C GLY A 532 0.35 14.31 26.92
N ILE A 533 -0.85 14.72 26.56
CA ILE A 533 -1.62 14.19 25.43
C ILE A 533 -2.04 15.32 24.49
N VAL A 534 -1.95 15.07 23.18
CA VAL A 534 -2.41 15.98 22.14
C VAL A 534 -3.63 15.38 21.46
N ILE A 535 -4.74 16.11 21.45
CA ILE A 535 -6.04 15.67 20.91
C ILE A 535 -6.40 16.53 19.70
N GLY A 536 -6.66 15.86 18.57
CA GLY A 536 -7.16 16.48 17.35
C GLY A 536 -6.32 16.17 16.11
N ASP A 537 -6.76 16.66 14.96
CA ASP A 537 -6.25 16.26 13.64
C ASP A 537 -4.78 16.67 13.39
N TYR A 538 -4.21 17.56 14.21
CA TYR A 538 -2.82 18.02 14.09
C TYR A 538 -1.88 17.46 15.17
N ALA A 539 -2.33 16.45 15.92
CA ALA A 539 -1.58 15.91 17.05
C ALA A 539 -0.16 15.44 16.68
N ASP A 540 -0.03 14.72 15.57
CA ASP A 540 1.23 14.15 15.09
C ASP A 540 2.34 15.18 14.88
N GLY A 541 2.00 16.34 14.32
CA GLY A 541 2.96 17.42 14.10
C GLY A 541 3.53 17.96 15.41
N ILE A 542 2.71 17.98 16.47
CA ILE A 542 3.12 18.44 17.78
C ILE A 542 3.96 17.38 18.51
N THR A 543 3.58 16.11 18.47
CA THR A 543 4.32 15.04 19.13
C THR A 543 5.69 14.79 18.48
N LEU A 544 5.81 15.02 17.16
CA LEU A 544 7.11 15.02 16.47
C LEU A 544 8.07 16.08 17.01
N ALA A 545 7.54 17.25 17.39
CA ALA A 545 8.33 18.35 17.96
C ALA A 545 8.53 18.20 19.48
N PHE A 546 7.56 17.61 20.18
CA PHE A 546 7.55 17.41 21.63
C PHE A 546 7.29 15.93 21.95
N PRO A 547 8.34 15.08 21.89
CA PRO A 547 8.22 13.63 22.03
C PRO A 547 7.72 13.16 23.41
N SER A 548 7.82 13.99 24.46
CA SER A 548 7.23 13.75 25.78
C SER A 548 5.70 13.62 25.76
N PHE A 549 5.05 14.02 24.66
CA PHE A 549 3.61 13.89 24.46
C PHE A 549 3.22 12.68 23.61
N LYS A 550 2.02 12.16 23.89
CA LYS A 550 1.36 11.15 23.04
C LYS A 550 0.26 11.77 22.19
N ALA A 551 0.09 11.25 20.98
CA ALA A 551 -1.06 11.58 20.15
C ALA A 551 -2.29 10.81 20.64
N GLY A 552 -3.43 11.48 20.71
CA GLY A 552 -4.70 10.88 21.05
C GLY A 552 -5.26 10.01 19.92
N MET A 553 -5.99 8.94 20.28
CA MET A 553 -6.58 8.00 19.31
C MET A 553 -7.90 8.49 18.69
N SER A 554 -8.50 9.53 19.27
CA SER A 554 -9.67 10.25 18.73
C SER A 554 -9.38 11.75 18.68
N SER A 555 -9.90 12.43 17.65
CA SER A 555 -9.91 13.89 17.59
C SER A 555 -11.02 14.51 18.42
N ASN A 556 -12.00 13.72 18.91
CA ASN A 556 -13.07 14.21 19.77
C ASN A 556 -12.66 14.15 21.25
N ILE A 557 -12.63 15.30 21.93
CA ILE A 557 -12.26 15.37 23.35
C ILE A 557 -13.23 14.58 24.24
N GLU A 558 -14.50 14.45 23.83
CA GLU A 558 -15.52 13.77 24.63
C GLU A 558 -15.44 12.24 24.58
N ASP A 559 -14.58 11.68 23.72
CA ASP A 559 -14.29 10.23 23.66
C ASP A 559 -13.34 9.80 24.79
N TYR A 560 -12.67 10.74 25.44
CA TYR A 560 -11.77 10.49 26.55
C TYR A 560 -12.48 10.63 27.89
N SER A 561 -12.05 9.84 28.87
CA SER A 561 -12.51 10.01 30.24
C SER A 561 -11.75 11.15 30.92
N THR A 562 -12.44 11.94 31.75
CA THR A 562 -11.78 13.02 32.50
C THR A 562 -10.72 12.49 33.47
N ASP A 563 -10.90 11.28 34.02
CA ASP A 563 -9.93 10.67 34.93
C ASP A 563 -8.65 10.23 34.22
N GLU A 564 -8.76 9.74 32.97
CA GLU A 564 -7.59 9.51 32.12
C GLU A 564 -6.86 10.83 31.86
N LEU A 565 -7.57 11.87 31.44
CA LEU A 565 -6.94 13.15 31.08
C LEU A 565 -6.28 13.86 32.27
N LYS A 566 -6.78 13.65 33.49
CA LYS A 566 -6.17 14.15 34.74
C LYS A 566 -4.83 13.51 35.09
N SER A 567 -4.49 12.37 34.48
CA SER A 567 -3.19 11.72 34.70
C SER A 567 -2.04 12.46 34.01
N TYR A 568 -2.33 13.29 33.02
CA TYR A 568 -1.36 14.10 32.30
C TYR A 568 -1.11 15.45 32.98
N HIS A 569 0.10 15.98 32.83
CA HIS A 569 0.40 17.35 33.24
C HIS A 569 -0.12 18.37 32.23
N THR A 570 -0.05 18.06 30.94
CA THR A 570 -0.51 18.93 29.85
C THR A 570 -1.49 18.21 28.91
N VAL A 571 -2.58 18.88 28.55
CA VAL A 571 -3.55 18.44 27.52
C VAL A 571 -3.63 19.50 26.44
N ILE A 572 -3.31 19.14 25.19
CA ILE A 572 -3.32 20.06 24.05
C ILE A 572 -4.51 19.71 23.15
N LEU A 573 -5.29 20.73 22.77
CA LEU A 573 -6.40 20.60 21.83
C LEU A 573 -6.06 21.35 20.54
N THR A 574 -5.87 20.63 19.43
CA THR A 574 -5.51 21.21 18.12
C THR A 574 -6.17 20.47 16.97
N GLY A 575 -7.09 21.13 16.25
CA GLY A 575 -7.95 20.46 15.27
C GLY A 575 -8.88 19.43 15.91
N PHE A 576 -9.26 19.65 17.16
CA PHE A 576 -10.14 18.75 17.91
C PHE A 576 -11.60 18.94 17.51
N SER A 577 -12.45 17.98 17.84
CA SER A 577 -13.91 18.05 17.70
C SER A 577 -14.62 17.80 19.04
N TYR A 578 -15.92 18.08 19.07
CA TYR A 578 -16.80 17.80 20.20
C TYR A 578 -18.23 17.56 19.70
N ASP A 579 -19.00 16.77 20.46
CA ASP A 579 -20.42 16.55 20.19
C ASP A 579 -21.23 17.77 20.65
N THR A 580 -20.89 18.30 21.83
CA THR A 580 -21.55 19.46 22.43
C THR A 580 -20.52 20.38 23.09
N ARG A 581 -20.43 21.62 22.58
CA ARG A 581 -19.48 22.63 23.08
C ARG A 581 -19.53 22.77 24.60
N GLN A 582 -20.73 22.85 25.18
CA GLN A 582 -20.89 23.01 26.62
C GLN A 582 -20.21 21.89 27.42
N LYS A 583 -20.36 20.63 27.00
CA LYS A 583 -19.78 19.48 27.70
C LYS A 583 -18.26 19.46 27.56
N ALA A 584 -17.73 19.77 26.37
CA ALA A 584 -16.30 19.93 26.15
C ALA A 584 -15.70 21.07 26.99
N GLU A 585 -16.37 22.22 27.05
CA GLU A 585 -15.96 23.36 27.88
C GLU A 585 -15.98 23.02 29.39
N GLU A 586 -17.01 22.33 29.87
CA GLU A 586 -17.10 21.85 31.26
C GLU A 586 -15.98 20.85 31.58
N MET A 587 -15.65 19.95 30.64
CA MET A 587 -14.54 19.02 30.79
C MET A 587 -13.21 19.76 30.90
N VAL A 588 -12.93 20.71 29.99
CA VAL A 588 -11.69 21.51 30.02
C VAL A 588 -11.55 22.28 31.33
N ARG A 589 -12.63 22.92 31.81
CA ARG A 589 -12.61 23.60 33.12
C ARG A 589 -12.31 22.61 34.25
N SER A 590 -12.91 21.43 34.23
CA SER A 590 -12.66 20.40 35.25
C SER A 590 -11.21 19.90 35.25
N LEU A 591 -10.58 19.78 34.08
CA LEU A 591 -9.15 19.43 33.96
C LEU A 591 -8.27 20.52 34.56
N ALA A 592 -8.53 21.78 34.17
CA ALA A 592 -7.80 22.94 34.67
C ALA A 592 -7.93 23.10 36.19
N ASP A 593 -9.13 22.90 36.75
CA ASP A 593 -9.39 22.93 38.20
C ASP A 593 -8.63 21.83 38.96
N SER A 594 -8.29 20.74 38.27
CA SER A 594 -7.50 19.63 38.82
C SER A 594 -5.98 19.86 38.71
N GLY A 595 -5.55 20.99 38.13
CA GLY A 595 -4.15 21.36 37.98
C GLY A 595 -3.52 21.02 36.62
N VAL A 596 -4.30 20.48 35.67
CA VAL A 596 -3.81 20.14 34.33
C VAL A 596 -3.63 21.43 33.49
N ASN A 597 -2.48 21.60 32.85
CA ASN A 597 -2.25 22.66 31.87
C ASN A 597 -2.98 22.33 30.56
N VAL A 598 -4.11 22.97 30.30
CA VAL A 598 -4.89 22.78 29.06
C VAL A 598 -4.54 23.88 28.07
N VAL A 599 -3.96 23.50 26.94
CA VAL A 599 -3.58 24.40 25.85
C VAL A 599 -4.54 24.23 24.69
N ILE A 600 -5.14 25.33 24.24
CA ILE A 600 -6.12 25.34 23.15
C ILE A 600 -5.51 26.10 21.97
N ASP A 601 -5.27 25.38 20.88
CA ASP A 601 -4.93 25.96 19.60
C ASP A 601 -6.19 26.53 18.95
N MET A 602 -6.35 27.84 19.07
CA MET A 602 -7.52 28.59 18.61
C MET A 602 -7.63 28.63 17.09
N THR A 603 -6.52 28.46 16.36
CA THR A 603 -6.54 28.50 14.88
C THR A 603 -7.35 27.35 14.27
N HIS A 604 -7.50 26.25 15.00
CA HIS A 604 -8.16 25.03 14.52
C HIS A 604 -9.39 24.64 15.37
N VAL A 605 -10.02 25.60 16.05
CA VAL A 605 -11.23 25.35 16.85
C VAL A 605 -12.43 25.06 15.94
N PRO A 606 -13.32 24.10 16.28
CA PRO A 606 -14.54 23.85 15.53
C PRO A 606 -15.44 25.08 15.38
N ALA A 607 -16.02 25.27 14.20
CA ALA A 607 -17.04 26.29 14.00
C ALA A 607 -18.34 25.91 14.72
N ASP A 608 -18.94 26.87 15.42
CA ASP A 608 -20.28 26.73 15.99
C ASP A 608 -21.31 26.43 14.88
N SER A 609 -22.11 25.38 15.07
CA SER A 609 -23.04 24.92 14.04
C SER A 609 -24.15 25.94 13.73
N ALA A 610 -24.50 26.81 14.67
CA ALA A 610 -25.54 27.82 14.54
C ALA A 610 -24.99 29.17 14.07
N THR A 611 -23.87 29.64 14.62
CA THR A 611 -23.30 30.97 14.30
C THR A 611 -22.20 30.94 13.25
N ARG A 612 -21.65 29.76 12.96
CA ARG A 612 -20.46 29.55 12.11
C ARG A 612 -19.21 30.28 12.60
N GLN A 613 -19.20 30.73 13.85
CA GLN A 613 -18.04 31.37 14.47
C GLN A 613 -17.16 30.32 15.16
N HIS A 614 -15.85 30.53 15.12
CA HIS A 614 -14.86 29.69 15.80
C HIS A 614 -14.69 30.20 17.24
N VAL A 615 -15.52 29.69 18.16
CA VAL A 615 -15.59 30.16 19.55
C VAL A 615 -15.54 28.99 20.52
N PHE A 616 -14.65 29.07 21.50
CA PHE A 616 -14.52 28.09 22.58
C PHE A 616 -14.14 28.79 23.87
N LEU A 617 -14.82 28.46 24.98
CA LEU A 617 -14.65 29.08 26.31
C LEU A 617 -14.80 30.61 26.32
N GLY A 618 -15.51 31.18 25.35
CA GLY A 618 -15.69 32.64 25.22
C GLY A 618 -14.54 33.37 24.51
N VAL A 619 -13.56 32.63 23.99
CA VAL A 619 -12.50 33.14 23.10
C VAL A 619 -12.86 32.83 21.66
N THR A 620 -12.65 33.80 20.77
CA THR A 620 -12.98 33.75 19.34
C THR A 620 -11.70 33.85 18.51
N ASP A 621 -11.56 32.96 17.53
CA ASP A 621 -10.53 33.05 16.50
C ASP A 621 -10.96 33.98 15.36
N MET A 622 -10.07 34.88 14.95
CA MET A 622 -10.29 35.91 13.94
C MET A 622 -9.20 35.85 12.88
N SER A 623 -9.59 35.65 11.62
CA SER A 623 -8.61 35.43 10.55
C SER A 623 -7.74 36.67 10.26
N VAL A 624 -6.45 36.43 10.00
CA VAL A 624 -5.46 37.39 9.55
C VAL A 624 -4.55 36.72 8.50
N SER A 625 -4.05 37.52 7.56
CA SER A 625 -3.11 37.04 6.54
C SER A 625 -1.79 37.80 6.68
N LEU A 626 -0.72 37.06 6.89
CA LEU A 626 0.63 37.59 7.06
C LEU A 626 1.49 37.25 5.85
N LYS A 627 2.50 38.09 5.59
CA LYS A 627 3.40 37.91 4.44
C LYS A 627 4.84 37.83 4.91
N SER A 628 5.57 36.86 4.37
CA SER A 628 7.01 36.65 4.55
C SER A 628 7.48 36.22 5.96
N SER A 629 6.97 36.81 7.04
CA SER A 629 7.30 36.41 8.42
C SER A 629 6.22 36.88 9.39
N TYR A 630 6.26 36.41 10.64
CA TYR A 630 5.52 37.08 11.71
C TYR A 630 6.09 38.48 11.98
N PRO A 631 5.23 39.43 12.41
CA PRO A 631 5.68 40.64 13.08
C PRO A 631 6.39 40.31 14.40
N ILE A 632 7.12 41.27 14.96
CA ILE A 632 7.75 41.10 16.28
C ILE A 632 6.65 40.85 17.33
N PHE A 633 6.77 39.76 18.07
CA PHE A 633 5.91 39.42 19.19
C PHE A 633 6.31 40.19 20.43
N SER A 634 5.33 40.68 21.18
CA SER A 634 5.47 41.10 22.56
C SER A 634 4.89 40.01 23.44
N TYR A 635 5.72 39.20 24.09
CA TYR A 635 5.31 38.09 24.95
C TYR A 635 5.89 38.29 26.35
N ASP A 636 5.03 38.36 27.37
CA ASP A 636 5.42 38.60 28.77
C ASP A 636 6.39 39.78 29.00
N GLY A 637 6.23 40.82 28.18
CA GLY A 637 7.05 42.04 28.25
C GLY A 637 8.37 41.98 27.48
N GLU A 638 8.69 40.86 26.84
CA GLU A 638 9.84 40.72 25.95
C GLU A 638 9.45 40.83 24.48
N GLN A 639 10.38 41.32 23.66
CA GLN A 639 10.22 41.39 22.21
C GLN A 639 10.92 40.20 21.57
N ILE A 640 10.16 39.37 20.86
CA ILE A 640 10.62 38.13 20.24
C ILE A 640 10.43 38.23 18.73
N SER A 641 11.49 37.93 17.97
CA SER A 641 11.45 37.88 16.51
C SER A 641 11.58 36.44 16.03
N THR A 642 10.79 36.07 15.03
CA THR A 642 10.92 34.78 14.33
C THR A 642 11.64 34.97 12.98
N THR A 643 12.04 33.86 12.39
CA THR A 643 12.49 33.78 11.00
C THR A 643 11.31 33.89 10.03
N GLY A 644 11.62 33.84 8.73
CA GLY A 644 10.62 33.88 7.66
C GLY A 644 9.75 32.62 7.62
N PHE A 645 8.58 32.73 6.99
CA PHE A 645 7.77 31.58 6.63
C PHE A 645 8.49 30.71 5.59
N PRO A 646 8.20 29.41 5.54
CA PRO A 646 8.69 28.52 4.47
C PRO A 646 8.40 29.09 3.07
N ASP A 647 9.31 28.87 2.11
CA ASP A 647 9.24 29.45 0.75
C ASP A 647 7.95 29.05 -0.01
N ASP A 648 7.43 27.86 0.26
CA ASP A 648 6.18 27.32 -0.27
C ASP A 648 4.93 27.88 0.43
N MET A 649 5.09 28.61 1.55
CA MET A 649 4.03 29.20 2.37
C MET A 649 4.24 30.71 2.62
N SER A 650 4.64 31.45 1.58
CA SER A 650 4.94 32.88 1.67
C SER A 650 3.76 33.79 2.08
N GLU A 651 2.52 33.33 1.87
CA GLU A 651 1.30 33.91 2.45
C GLU A 651 0.77 32.99 3.55
N TRP A 652 0.82 33.44 4.79
CA TRP A 652 0.44 32.67 5.97
C TRP A 652 -0.96 33.10 6.43
N ASN A 653 -1.97 32.32 6.05
CA ASN A 653 -3.34 32.53 6.48
C ASN A 653 -3.56 31.85 7.84
N THR A 654 -3.88 32.65 8.84
CA THR A 654 -3.99 32.20 10.22
C THR A 654 -5.02 33.02 10.99
N GLY A 655 -5.09 32.92 12.32
CA GLY A 655 -6.03 33.66 13.15
C GLY A 655 -5.42 34.22 14.43
N TYR A 656 -5.87 35.39 14.85
CA TYR A 656 -5.56 35.99 16.14
C TYR A 656 -6.76 35.82 17.09
N ILE A 657 -6.52 35.95 18.39
CA ILE A 657 -7.55 35.65 19.40
C ILE A 657 -8.19 36.93 19.94
N THR A 658 -9.48 36.87 20.28
CA THR A 658 -10.24 37.93 20.96
C THR A 658 -11.26 37.34 21.92
N GLY A 659 -11.70 38.08 22.94
CA GLY A 659 -12.75 37.62 23.86
C GLY A 659 -12.40 37.84 25.33
N ALA A 660 -13.03 37.04 26.19
CA ALA A 660 -12.83 37.07 27.65
C ALA A 660 -11.55 36.29 28.02
N MET A 661 -10.42 37.00 28.11
CA MET A 661 -9.10 36.39 28.34
C MET A 661 -8.08 37.38 28.91
N ASN A 662 -7.07 36.86 29.62
CA ASN A 662 -5.91 37.61 30.09
C ASN A 662 -4.77 37.51 29.06
N VAL A 663 -4.55 38.57 28.28
CA VAL A 663 -3.57 38.57 27.19
C VAL A 663 -2.14 38.51 27.72
N THR A 664 -1.35 37.56 27.21
CA THR A 664 0.09 37.38 27.52
C THR A 664 0.99 37.67 26.31
N GLY A 665 0.46 37.49 25.09
CA GLY A 665 1.19 37.73 23.84
C GLY A 665 0.42 38.61 22.84
N THR A 666 1.07 39.66 22.34
CA THR A 666 0.54 40.53 21.28
C THR A 666 1.51 40.73 20.11
N PHE A 667 0.98 41.19 18.99
CA PHE A 667 1.76 41.66 17.85
C PHE A 667 1.12 42.90 17.22
N ALA A 668 1.96 43.71 16.57
CA ALA A 668 1.49 44.87 15.83
C ALA A 668 0.96 44.45 14.45
N TYR A 669 -0.27 44.82 14.13
CA TYR A 669 -0.84 44.68 12.79
C TYR A 669 -1.53 45.99 12.39
N GLU A 670 -1.04 46.62 11.32
CA GLU A 670 -1.42 47.97 10.93
C GLU A 670 -1.30 48.99 12.07
N MET A 671 -2.41 49.53 12.58
CA MET A 671 -2.46 50.49 13.69
C MET A 671 -2.98 49.87 15.00
N GLU A 672 -3.15 48.55 15.04
CA GLU A 672 -3.72 47.83 16.19
C GLU A 672 -2.71 46.86 16.81
N GLN A 673 -2.91 46.55 18.08
CA GLN A 673 -2.23 45.48 18.80
C GLN A 673 -3.19 44.31 18.92
N LEU A 674 -2.86 43.21 18.24
CA LEU A 674 -3.69 42.00 18.22
C LEU A 674 -3.09 40.95 19.16
N ALA A 675 -3.94 40.17 19.82
CA ALA A 675 -3.51 39.13 20.76
C ALA A 675 -3.34 37.79 20.03
N PHE A 676 -2.30 37.05 20.39
CA PHE A 676 -2.08 35.68 19.89
C PHE A 676 -1.90 34.65 20.99
N ALA A 677 -1.57 35.06 22.22
CA ALA A 677 -1.48 34.18 23.37
C ALA A 677 -2.17 34.81 24.58
N ALA A 678 -2.87 33.98 25.35
CA ALA A 678 -3.61 34.42 26.53
C ALA A 678 -3.86 33.27 27.52
N THR A 679 -4.21 33.61 28.76
CA THR A 679 -4.80 32.68 29.74
C THR A 679 -6.29 32.96 29.96
N ASP A 680 -7.06 31.98 30.43
CA ASP A 680 -8.47 32.19 30.78
C ASP A 680 -8.62 33.18 31.94
N GLU A 681 -9.70 33.98 31.92
CA GLU A 681 -9.98 34.95 32.98
C GLU A 681 -10.11 34.30 34.36
N ASN A 682 -10.57 33.04 34.40
CA ASN A 682 -10.90 32.33 35.63
C ASN A 682 -9.88 31.24 35.98
N SER A 683 -8.95 30.91 35.08
CA SER A 683 -7.93 29.88 35.32
C SER A 683 -6.64 30.14 34.55
N GLN A 684 -5.51 30.16 35.26
CA GLN A 684 -4.17 30.25 34.65
C GLN A 684 -3.74 28.94 33.99
N ASN A 685 -4.43 27.83 34.27
CA ASN A 685 -4.16 26.51 33.71
C ASN A 685 -4.84 26.31 32.35
N ILE A 686 -5.65 27.26 31.87
CA ILE A 686 -6.20 27.24 30.51
C ILE A 686 -5.48 28.30 29.71
N LYS A 687 -4.75 27.88 28.68
CA LYS A 687 -3.97 28.74 27.79
C LYS A 687 -4.53 28.67 26.37
N TYR A 688 -4.56 29.81 25.70
CA TYR A 688 -4.99 29.96 24.32
C TYR A 688 -3.80 30.37 23.46
N VAL A 689 -3.62 29.72 22.31
CA VAL A 689 -2.61 30.07 21.32
C VAL A 689 -3.27 30.22 19.95
N GLY A 690 -2.96 31.30 19.26
CA GLY A 690 -3.37 31.56 17.89
C GLY A 690 -2.17 31.57 16.94
N LEU A 691 -2.38 32.20 15.79
CA LEU A 691 -1.42 32.40 14.71
C LEU A 691 -0.87 31.11 14.09
N ASN A 692 -1.48 29.96 14.36
CA ASN A 692 -0.94 28.66 13.98
C ASN A 692 0.50 28.46 14.48
N LEU A 693 0.83 29.04 15.65
CA LEU A 693 2.22 29.13 16.11
C LEU A 693 2.83 27.75 16.41
N LEU A 694 2.02 26.82 16.93
CA LEU A 694 2.45 25.45 17.22
C LEU A 694 2.90 24.72 15.94
N TYR A 695 2.13 24.83 14.85
CA TYR A 695 2.48 24.27 13.55
C TYR A 695 3.68 24.97 12.93
N TYR A 696 3.75 26.30 13.02
CA TYR A 696 4.91 27.04 12.53
C TYR A 696 6.20 26.53 13.21
N TYR A 697 6.17 26.36 14.54
CA TYR A 697 7.31 25.82 15.27
C TYR A 697 7.64 24.39 14.81
N SER A 698 6.65 23.49 14.73
CA SER A 698 6.91 22.09 14.37
C SER A 698 7.53 21.91 12.99
N VAL A 699 7.29 22.83 12.06
CA VAL A 699 7.85 22.80 10.69
C VAL A 699 9.20 23.52 10.60
N THR A 700 9.42 24.59 11.38
CA THR A 700 10.59 25.47 11.22
C THR A 700 11.69 25.27 12.25
N GLY A 701 11.36 24.80 13.46
CA GLY A 701 12.30 24.78 14.59
C GLY A 701 12.81 26.17 14.98
N ASP A 702 12.02 27.22 14.72
CA ASP A 702 12.43 28.60 14.99
C ASP A 702 12.62 28.86 16.50
N SER A 703 13.80 29.30 16.90
CA SER A 703 14.14 29.57 18.31
C SER A 703 13.26 30.62 19.00
N GLY A 704 12.71 31.58 18.25
CA GLY A 704 11.80 32.60 18.80
C GLY A 704 10.43 32.00 19.10
N ALA A 705 9.91 31.18 18.18
CA ALA A 705 8.68 30.43 18.39
C ALA A 705 8.86 29.37 19.50
N GLU A 706 10.00 28.66 19.52
CA GLU A 706 10.34 27.66 20.54
C GLU A 706 10.14 28.22 21.94
N LYS A 707 10.75 29.36 22.24
CA LYS A 707 10.67 30.01 23.55
C LYS A 707 9.22 30.25 24.02
N ILE A 708 8.35 30.66 23.10
CA ILE A 708 6.95 30.92 23.41
C ILE A 708 6.20 29.60 23.60
N VAL A 709 6.42 28.64 22.70
CA VAL A 709 5.73 27.35 22.71
C VAL A 709 6.13 26.55 23.96
N GLU A 710 7.41 26.47 24.31
CA GLU A 710 7.90 25.83 25.54
C GLU A 710 7.20 26.37 26.79
N ASP A 711 7.07 27.69 26.91
CA ASP A 711 6.42 28.33 28.06
C ASP A 711 4.91 28.05 28.11
N ILE A 712 4.24 28.03 26.95
CA ILE A 712 2.82 27.69 26.87
C ILE A 712 2.61 26.21 27.23
N LEU A 713 3.37 25.29 26.64
CA LEU A 713 3.21 23.85 26.82
C LEU A 713 3.73 23.35 28.17
N GLY A 714 4.69 24.06 28.76
CA GLY A 714 5.33 23.69 30.03
C GLY A 714 6.32 22.53 29.91
N VAL A 715 6.81 22.23 28.70
CA VAL A 715 7.76 21.17 28.40
C VAL A 715 8.78 21.64 27.36
N SER A 716 9.97 21.04 27.38
CA SER A 716 10.99 21.26 26.36
C SER A 716 10.85 20.26 25.19
N PRO A 717 11.21 20.64 23.94
CA PRO A 717 11.32 19.72 22.81
C PRO A 717 12.33 18.59 23.04
N GLU A 718 13.26 18.80 23.98
CA GLU A 718 14.28 17.82 24.37
C GLU A 718 13.80 16.80 25.40
N ASP A 719 12.63 17.03 26.02
CA ASP A 719 12.06 16.14 27.03
C ASP A 719 11.51 14.87 26.36
N LEU A 720 11.84 13.72 26.93
CA LEU A 720 11.37 12.41 26.49
C LEU A 720 10.42 11.81 27.54
N PRO A 721 9.46 10.97 27.13
CA PRO A 721 8.62 10.26 28.08
C PRO A 721 9.46 9.26 28.88
N GLU A 722 9.04 8.99 30.12
CA GLU A 722 9.71 7.97 30.94
C GLU A 722 9.32 6.57 30.44
N ARG A 723 10.30 5.78 30.02
CA ARG A 723 10.11 4.42 29.55
C ARG A 723 10.82 3.41 30.43
N THR A 724 10.08 2.38 30.84
CA THR A 724 10.63 1.23 31.57
C THR A 724 10.53 -0.02 30.71
N LEU A 725 11.66 -0.66 30.44
CA LEU A 725 11.74 -1.91 29.67
C LEU A 725 11.44 -3.09 30.57
N ILE A 726 10.38 -3.84 30.23
CA ILE A 726 9.90 -4.98 31.01
C ILE A 726 10.26 -6.26 30.29
N PRO A 727 11.06 -7.18 30.85
CA PRO A 727 11.29 -8.46 30.22
C PRO A 727 9.99 -9.20 29.97
N ILE A 728 9.74 -9.59 28.71
CA ILE A 728 8.56 -10.38 28.33
C ILE A 728 8.99 -11.58 27.50
N SER A 729 8.16 -12.62 27.50
CA SER A 729 8.28 -13.71 26.54
C SER A 729 6.99 -13.91 25.78
N SER A 730 7.09 -14.06 24.46
CA SER A 730 6.00 -14.45 23.58
C SER A 730 6.27 -15.82 22.95
N GLU A 731 5.26 -16.67 22.96
CA GLU A 731 5.24 -17.92 22.20
C GLU A 731 4.12 -17.87 21.18
N ILE A 732 4.47 -17.81 19.90
CA ILE A 732 3.50 -17.77 18.81
C ILE A 732 3.32 -19.16 18.21
N THR A 733 2.07 -19.55 18.07
CA THR A 733 1.63 -20.79 17.45
C THR A 733 0.72 -20.49 16.26
N ASP A 734 0.40 -21.51 15.46
CA ASP A 734 -0.44 -21.35 14.27
C ASP A 734 -1.86 -20.82 14.56
N GLY A 735 -2.35 -20.98 15.80
CA GLY A 735 -3.72 -20.62 16.20
C GLY A 735 -3.82 -19.52 17.26
N GLY A 736 -2.69 -18.95 17.69
CA GLY A 736 -2.67 -17.96 18.78
C GLY A 736 -1.27 -17.67 19.28
N MET A 737 -1.18 -16.78 20.26
CA MET A 737 0.05 -16.45 20.97
C MET A 737 -0.18 -16.46 22.49
N VAL A 738 0.87 -16.77 23.24
CA VAL A 738 0.90 -16.64 24.70
C VAL A 738 1.95 -15.60 25.05
N ILE A 739 1.53 -14.55 25.75
CA ILE A 739 2.41 -13.50 26.26
C ILE A 739 2.54 -13.68 27.75
N THR A 740 3.76 -13.65 28.25
CA THR A 740 4.07 -13.82 29.67
C THR A 740 4.91 -12.67 30.17
N VAL A 741 4.42 -12.02 31.22
CA VAL A 741 5.07 -10.94 31.98
C VAL A 741 5.19 -11.40 33.43
N ASN A 742 6.29 -12.06 33.78
CA ASN A 742 6.48 -12.64 35.13
C ASN A 742 7.33 -11.77 36.06
N ASP A 743 8.20 -10.93 35.51
CA ASP A 743 9.25 -10.23 36.27
C ASP A 743 9.07 -8.70 36.19
N ALA A 744 7.83 -8.21 36.25
CA ALA A 744 7.59 -6.77 36.37
C ALA A 744 8.17 -6.28 37.71
N PRO A 745 9.04 -5.24 37.72
CA PRO A 745 9.52 -4.60 38.93
C PRO A 745 8.38 -4.25 39.92
N ALA A 746 8.64 -4.36 41.23
CA ALA A 746 7.61 -4.21 42.27
C ALA A 746 7.04 -2.78 42.40
N ASP A 747 7.68 -1.80 41.76
CA ASP A 747 7.29 -0.40 41.60
C ASP A 747 6.36 -0.16 40.40
N ILE A 748 6.16 -1.16 39.55
CA ILE A 748 5.12 -1.12 38.52
C ILE A 748 3.78 -1.38 39.20
N ALA A 749 2.92 -0.36 39.18
CA ALA A 749 1.63 -0.38 39.86
C ALA A 749 0.80 -1.62 39.49
N ASP A 750 0.07 -2.17 40.47
CA ASP A 750 -0.99 -3.15 40.22
C ASP A 750 -1.93 -2.59 39.14
N GLY A 751 -1.96 -3.23 37.96
CA GLY A 751 -2.76 -2.79 36.82
C GLY A 751 -2.02 -1.99 35.73
N ALA A 752 -0.69 -1.94 35.74
CA ALA A 752 0.07 -1.32 34.67
C ALA A 752 -0.21 -1.97 33.30
N VAL A 753 -0.36 -1.12 32.29
CA VAL A 753 -0.55 -1.50 30.90
C VAL A 753 0.81 -1.59 30.22
N ILE A 754 1.13 -2.77 29.69
CA ILE A 754 2.44 -3.06 29.09
C ILE A 754 2.26 -3.18 27.59
N ASN A 755 2.87 -2.26 26.83
CA ASN A 755 3.01 -2.39 25.39
C ASN A 755 3.94 -3.57 25.09
N THR A 756 3.44 -4.56 24.35
CA THR A 756 4.17 -5.80 24.05
C THR A 756 5.16 -5.66 22.90
N THR A 757 5.23 -4.49 22.25
CA THR A 757 5.94 -4.19 21.00
C THR A 757 5.42 -4.95 19.77
N LEU A 758 4.32 -5.69 19.92
CA LEU A 758 3.58 -6.30 18.83
C LEU A 758 2.43 -5.38 18.41
N ALA A 759 2.14 -5.31 17.11
CA ALA A 759 1.00 -4.56 16.60
C ALA A 759 -0.31 -5.21 17.06
N TYR A 760 -1.27 -4.41 17.50
CA TYR A 760 -2.63 -4.88 17.76
C TYR A 760 -3.28 -5.37 16.45
N GLN A 761 -4.07 -6.44 16.54
CA GLN A 761 -4.79 -6.97 15.39
C GLN A 761 -6.24 -7.28 15.76
N ASP A 762 -7.16 -6.92 14.87
CA ASP A 762 -8.61 -7.18 14.99
C ASP A 762 -8.98 -8.69 15.04
N ILE A 763 -8.01 -9.57 14.79
CA ILE A 763 -8.17 -11.03 14.87
C ILE A 763 -7.85 -11.61 16.26
N PHE A 764 -7.33 -10.79 17.17
CA PHE A 764 -6.95 -11.21 18.51
C PHE A 764 -8.17 -11.36 19.41
N VAL A 765 -8.26 -12.53 20.07
CA VAL A 765 -9.32 -12.84 21.03
C VAL A 765 -8.67 -13.41 22.29
N SER A 766 -8.88 -12.76 23.43
CA SER A 766 -8.38 -13.23 24.73
C SER A 766 -9.50 -13.28 25.76
N ASP A 767 -9.34 -14.15 26.75
CA ASP A 767 -10.17 -14.15 27.96
C ASP A 767 -9.68 -13.09 28.97
N SER A 768 -8.42 -12.66 28.86
CA SER A 768 -7.85 -11.52 29.57
C SER A 768 -8.11 -10.23 28.80
N GLU A 769 -8.11 -9.10 29.51
CA GLU A 769 -8.17 -7.79 28.87
C GLU A 769 -6.89 -7.53 28.05
N ILE A 770 -7.09 -7.06 26.82
CA ILE A 770 -6.05 -6.61 25.89
C ILE A 770 -6.49 -5.27 25.33
N MET A 771 -5.54 -4.37 25.09
CA MET A 771 -5.81 -3.00 24.64
C MET A 771 -5.05 -2.70 23.36
N ASP A 772 -5.63 -1.79 22.57
CA ASP A 772 -4.98 -1.14 21.43
C ASP A 772 -4.60 0.26 21.86
N GLU A 773 -3.30 0.50 22.05
CA GLU A 773 -2.78 1.84 22.34
C GLU A 773 -1.73 2.19 21.27
N ASN A 774 -2.01 3.25 20.50
CA ASN A 774 -1.14 3.71 19.42
C ASN A 774 -0.78 2.57 18.43
N ASN A 775 -1.77 1.77 18.04
CA ASN A 775 -1.66 0.59 17.17
C ASN A 775 -0.91 -0.61 17.77
N MET A 776 -0.54 -0.56 19.05
CA MET A 776 0.24 -1.59 19.73
C MET A 776 -0.62 -2.43 20.68
N LEU A 777 -0.36 -3.73 20.68
CA LEU A 777 -0.98 -4.69 21.59
C LEU A 777 -0.45 -4.46 23.00
N CYS A 778 -1.34 -4.06 23.90
CA CYS A 778 -1.04 -3.87 25.30
C CYS A 778 -1.73 -4.92 26.18
N VAL A 779 -1.04 -5.37 27.22
CA VAL A 779 -1.51 -6.41 28.16
C VAL A 779 -1.17 -6.04 29.60
N GLY A 780 -1.89 -6.62 30.57
CA GLY A 780 -1.50 -6.57 31.98
C GLY A 780 -0.38 -7.56 32.35
N THR A 781 0.01 -7.56 33.61
CA THR A 781 0.99 -8.52 34.17
C THR A 781 0.46 -9.96 34.19
N GLY A 782 1.36 -10.94 34.16
CA GLY A 782 1.03 -12.37 34.20
C GLY A 782 0.98 -13.01 32.82
N VAL A 783 0.09 -13.99 32.64
CA VAL A 783 -0.01 -14.77 31.39
C VAL A 783 -1.28 -14.41 30.63
N THR A 784 -1.11 -13.93 29.40
CA THR A 784 -2.18 -13.55 28.49
C THR A 784 -2.22 -14.52 27.31
N ASN A 785 -3.34 -15.25 27.18
CA ASN A 785 -3.55 -16.20 26.09
C ASN A 785 -4.40 -15.56 24.99
N ILE A 786 -3.87 -15.45 23.78
CA ILE A 786 -4.54 -14.83 22.64
C ILE A 786 -4.77 -15.89 21.57
N LYS A 787 -6.00 -16.00 21.08
CA LYS A 787 -6.37 -16.87 19.95
C LYS A 787 -6.56 -16.02 18.70
N PHE A 788 -6.15 -16.56 17.56
CA PHE A 788 -6.35 -15.93 16.26
C PHE A 788 -7.66 -16.40 15.65
N LYS A 789 -8.53 -15.46 15.32
CA LYS A 789 -9.80 -15.72 14.64
C LYS A 789 -9.77 -15.22 13.21
N TYR A 790 -10.38 -15.96 12.28
CA TYR A 790 -10.52 -15.48 10.91
C TYR A 790 -11.41 -14.21 10.86
N PRO A 791 -10.94 -13.10 10.24
CA PRO A 791 -11.65 -11.83 10.22
C PRO A 791 -12.90 -11.91 9.33
N LEU A 792 -14.00 -11.27 9.76
CA LEU A 792 -15.27 -11.15 9.01
C LEU A 792 -15.77 -12.43 8.33
N PHE A 793 -15.55 -13.60 8.94
CA PHE A 793 -15.85 -14.91 8.34
C PHE A 793 -17.31 -15.02 7.87
N TRP A 794 -18.28 -14.71 8.74
CA TRP A 794 -19.71 -14.83 8.42
C TRP A 794 -20.19 -13.85 7.34
N PRO A 795 -19.86 -12.53 7.41
CA PRO A 795 -20.09 -11.63 6.29
C PRO A 795 -19.53 -12.16 4.96
N GLY A 796 -18.31 -12.68 4.97
CA GLY A 796 -17.69 -13.29 3.79
C GLY A 796 -18.45 -14.50 3.27
N VAL A 797 -18.88 -15.42 4.14
CA VAL A 797 -19.72 -16.58 3.78
C VAL A 797 -21.04 -16.15 3.14
N LEU A 798 -21.71 -15.13 3.68
CA LEU A 798 -22.97 -14.62 3.13
C LEU A 798 -22.77 -14.07 1.71
N VAL A 799 -21.72 -13.29 1.48
CA VAL A 799 -21.37 -12.77 0.14
C VAL A 799 -21.06 -13.93 -0.83
N SER A 800 -20.33 -14.95 -0.38
CA SER A 800 -20.07 -16.16 -1.18
C SER A 800 -21.35 -16.89 -1.57
N ILE A 801 -22.31 -17.05 -0.65
CA ILE A 801 -23.61 -17.67 -0.91
C ILE A 801 -24.39 -16.87 -1.96
N VAL A 802 -24.41 -15.54 -1.87
CA VAL A 802 -25.04 -14.67 -2.89
C VAL A 802 -24.40 -14.92 -4.27
N GLY A 803 -23.07 -15.03 -4.33
CA GLY A 803 -22.35 -15.39 -5.56
C GLY A 803 -22.79 -16.73 -6.15
N PHE A 804 -22.89 -17.78 -5.33
CA PHE A 804 -23.34 -19.12 -5.76
C PHE A 804 -24.80 -19.13 -6.22
N CYS A 805 -25.70 -18.46 -5.49
CA CYS A 805 -27.11 -18.32 -5.85
C CYS A 805 -27.26 -17.57 -7.19
N GLY A 806 -26.55 -16.46 -7.36
CA GLY A 806 -26.50 -15.71 -8.61
C GLY A 806 -26.02 -16.56 -9.79
N MET A 807 -24.93 -17.32 -9.60
CA MET A 807 -24.41 -18.20 -10.65
C MET A 807 -25.40 -19.30 -11.01
N SER A 808 -26.09 -19.87 -10.03
CA SER A 808 -27.13 -20.88 -10.25
C SER A 808 -28.29 -20.33 -11.08
N ALA A 809 -28.75 -19.11 -10.79
CA ALA A 809 -29.78 -18.42 -11.57
C ALA A 809 -29.32 -18.15 -13.01
N ILE A 810 -28.09 -17.67 -13.20
CA ILE A 810 -27.49 -17.44 -14.52
C ILE A 810 -27.41 -18.75 -15.31
N TRP A 811 -27.00 -19.85 -14.68
CA TRP A 811 -26.92 -21.16 -15.33
C TRP A 811 -28.29 -21.64 -15.80
N ILE A 812 -29.34 -21.48 -14.99
CA ILE A 812 -30.73 -21.80 -15.37
C ILE A 812 -31.19 -20.93 -16.56
N LEU A 813 -30.91 -19.63 -16.53
CA LEU A 813 -31.23 -18.72 -17.62
C LEU A 813 -30.49 -19.11 -18.91
N ALA A 814 -29.22 -19.47 -18.83
CA ALA A 814 -28.46 -19.97 -19.96
C ALA A 814 -29.03 -21.29 -20.48
N CYS A 815 -29.58 -22.14 -19.61
CA CYS A 815 -30.21 -23.44 -19.93
C CYS A 815 -31.55 -23.35 -20.67
N LYS A 816 -32.41 -22.39 -20.33
CA LYS A 816 -33.72 -22.18 -21.01
C LYS A 816 -33.59 -21.85 -22.50
N ASP A 817 -32.44 -21.34 -22.95
CA ASP A 817 -32.24 -20.84 -24.32
C ASP A 817 -32.01 -21.92 -25.40
N TYR A 818 -31.58 -23.13 -25.05
CA TYR A 818 -31.39 -24.21 -26.04
C TYR A 818 -32.67 -25.02 -26.29
N GLY A 819 -33.66 -24.95 -25.38
CA GLY A 819 -34.94 -25.63 -25.56
C GLY A 819 -35.81 -25.02 -26.66
N LYS A 820 -35.45 -23.83 -27.18
CA LYS A 820 -36.20 -23.12 -28.24
C LYS A 820 -35.59 -23.20 -29.64
N LYS A 821 -34.56 -24.03 -29.85
CA LYS A 821 -34.02 -24.33 -31.18
C LYS A 821 -34.06 -25.83 -31.47
N LYS A 822 -35.26 -26.31 -31.79
CA LYS A 822 -35.57 -27.37 -32.75
C LYS A 822 -37.10 -27.49 -32.80
N ASP A 823 -37.69 -26.70 -33.68
CA ASP A 823 -38.72 -27.12 -34.63
C ASP A 823 -38.48 -26.33 -35.92
#